data_AF-A0A6J6L2D5-F1
#
_entry.id   AF-A0A6J6L2D5-F1
#
_cell.length_a   1.000
_cell.length_b   1.000
_cell.length_c   1.000
_cell.angle_alpha   90.00
_cell.angle_beta   90.00
_cell.angle_gamma   90.00
#
_symmetry.space_group_name_H-M   'P 1'
#
loop_
_entity.id
_entity.type
_entity.pdbx_description
1 polymer ?
#
loop_
_entity_poly.entity_id
_entity_poly.type
_entity_poly.pdbx_seq_one_letter_code
_entity_poly.pdbx_strand_id
1 'polypeptide(L)'
;MIDQIALDNANLAPIAGLTPSTTAPAKSAIAKLAARADAQNGEVICGIYETQMQEVQAIAEYFAKYWHDPARINLPEDKRSTFAVLVRARSQIDAIQSALRDKDIPTDVLGVGGLVHIPEVADVIALLRTLTMPDSGSALMRLLTGPHLCLGARDLMALGAFTRKFAKENDHSRGKQLEDALTNNQSQIATADEFASGSIIESLELLITLTPKELKHYTATPEFSEVALSRLRKFAIDLRQLRRSLSGSITDALIAAEHFLSLDTEVLVRSGWQTGRKDLDRFLDEAARFQKNGGSLIAFLQWLKIAEDAEGGLKPAEVDVRSDAVQILTIHSAKGAEWDYVAVPGLADRNFPNTGRKSDSWIKNAGSIPVSMRGDSLQLPSINFANFSTNKNLKDGLESFNDQWKARKEVEEMRLAYVAFTRAKHGLFCSTSHFRNGENAVAPSKLYLICAQHLPSIAGGVVLADTPIPEGRNPLKENPITGNWPDPTSKYQLIAERVKESAKFVASSKAFTLAELTALQKLGENAAAAAGDQFIETDSVGANQIDKSVVLSDLHAIINELKNKSDITNVFLPTRLSVSTLLYLKQDPNELALRLRRPMPNHTDKYARRGTQFHLWLENQFKHASLISMDEIFNNSANDDQAELDAPLQDLQQAWLQSDWARKQPIGVEVGFETVIAGTVVRGRIDAVYELAPGKFEVVDWKTGKVKSGDDLSVAALQLAMYRMAFAKLNNIDVANVSAAFHYVAQNETVRPADIMSEAALTEIISAIPQLQ
;
A
#
# COMPACT_ATOMS: atom_id res chain seq x y z
N MET A 1 -43.50 -5.67 21.37
CA MET A 1 -42.72 -6.85 20.92
C MET A 1 -41.25 -6.48 20.71
N ILE A 2 -40.96 -5.41 19.96
CA ILE A 2 -39.60 -4.86 19.78
C ILE A 2 -38.96 -4.42 21.11
N ASP A 3 -39.71 -3.79 22.01
CA ASP A 3 -39.22 -3.46 23.36
C ASP A 3 -38.89 -4.70 24.20
N GLN A 4 -39.64 -5.80 24.05
CA GLN A 4 -39.39 -7.05 24.76
C GLN A 4 -38.04 -7.66 24.33
N ILE A 5 -37.63 -7.44 23.08
CA ILE A 5 -36.36 -7.89 22.52
C ILE A 5 -35.20 -6.98 22.99
N ALA A 6 -35.44 -5.69 23.18
CA ALA A 6 -34.49 -4.77 23.83
C ALA A 6 -34.28 -5.11 25.32
N LEU A 7 -35.36 -5.51 26.00
CA LEU A 7 -35.38 -6.07 27.36
C LEU A 7 -34.55 -7.35 27.48
N ASP A 8 -34.53 -8.21 26.46
CA ASP A 8 -33.68 -9.40 26.47
C ASP A 8 -32.20 -9.07 26.18
N ASN A 9 -31.90 -7.94 25.51
CA ASN A 9 -30.53 -7.50 25.21
C ASN A 9 -29.81 -6.88 26.41
N ALA A 10 -30.49 -6.11 27.28
CA ALA A 10 -29.84 -5.58 28.48
C ALA A 10 -29.56 -6.68 29.53
N ASN A 11 -30.22 -7.85 29.43
CA ASN A 11 -29.86 -9.05 30.19
C ASN A 11 -28.60 -9.78 29.65
N LEU A 12 -28.03 -9.35 28.50
CA LEU A 12 -26.87 -9.97 27.85
C LEU A 12 -25.55 -9.20 28.03
N ALA A 13 -25.55 -8.04 28.70
CA ALA A 13 -24.31 -7.36 29.05
C ALA A 13 -23.59 -8.16 30.16
N PRO A 14 -22.33 -8.59 29.98
CA PRO A 14 -21.57 -9.15 31.08
C PRO A 14 -21.34 -8.03 32.10
N ILE A 15 -21.91 -8.15 33.29
CA ILE A 15 -21.47 -7.34 34.43
C ILE A 15 -20.03 -7.79 34.71
N ALA A 16 -19.07 -7.07 34.15
CA ALA A 16 -17.67 -7.26 34.45
C ALA A 16 -17.47 -6.96 35.95
N GLY A 17 -17.14 -8.00 36.74
CA GLY A 17 -16.60 -7.82 38.08
C GLY A 17 -17.33 -8.45 39.27
N LEU A 18 -18.33 -9.32 39.09
CA LEU A 18 -18.93 -10.04 40.22
C LEU A 18 -18.74 -11.55 40.09
N THR A 19 -18.14 -12.15 41.13
CA THR A 19 -18.00 -13.60 41.34
C THR A 19 -19.35 -14.32 41.19
N PRO A 20 -19.36 -15.59 40.73
CA PRO A 20 -20.60 -16.31 40.46
C PRO A 20 -21.37 -16.57 41.76
N SER A 21 -22.40 -15.76 42.01
CA SER A 21 -23.44 -16.06 42.99
C SER A 21 -24.34 -17.16 42.42
N THR A 22 -24.55 -18.24 43.18
CA THR A 22 -25.36 -19.42 42.85
C THR A 22 -26.88 -19.17 42.84
N THR A 23 -27.31 -17.92 42.81
CA THR A 23 -28.72 -17.52 42.71
C THR A 23 -29.03 -17.13 41.26
N ALA A 24 -29.98 -17.82 40.63
CA ALA A 24 -30.53 -17.47 39.32
C ALA A 24 -30.82 -15.96 39.26
N PRO A 25 -30.36 -15.21 38.24
CA PRO A 25 -30.58 -13.78 38.19
C PRO A 25 -32.09 -13.54 38.08
N ALA A 26 -32.65 -12.81 39.04
CA ALA A 26 -34.00 -12.29 38.94
C ALA A 26 -34.07 -11.48 37.63
N LYS A 27 -35.08 -11.75 36.78
CA LYS A 27 -35.38 -10.95 35.58
C LYS A 27 -35.59 -9.50 36.01
N SER A 28 -34.55 -8.66 35.98
CA SER A 28 -34.71 -7.23 36.15
C SER A 28 -35.50 -6.71 34.95
N ALA A 29 -36.70 -6.18 35.20
CA ALA A 29 -37.51 -5.56 34.17
C ALA A 29 -36.79 -4.30 33.67
N ILE A 30 -36.08 -4.41 32.56
CA ILE A 30 -35.47 -3.27 31.86
C ILE A 30 -36.59 -2.36 31.36
N ALA A 31 -36.44 -1.05 31.57
CA ALA A 31 -37.45 -0.07 31.20
C ALA A 31 -37.70 -0.09 29.69
N LYS A 32 -38.98 -0.02 29.29
CA LYS A 32 -39.38 0.19 27.90
C LYS A 32 -38.78 1.50 27.40
N LEU A 33 -38.28 1.52 26.16
CA LEU A 33 -37.67 2.72 25.61
C LEU A 33 -38.72 3.82 25.47
N ALA A 34 -38.39 5.00 25.95
CA ALA A 34 -39.17 6.21 25.77
C ALA A 34 -38.43 7.13 24.80
N ALA A 35 -39.18 7.84 23.96
CA ALA A 35 -38.62 8.93 23.19
C ALA A 35 -38.02 9.99 24.14
N ARG A 36 -36.96 10.67 23.70
CA ARG A 36 -36.44 11.83 24.43
C ARG A 36 -37.51 12.93 24.45
N ALA A 37 -37.48 13.78 25.48
CA ALA A 37 -38.47 14.84 25.66
C ALA A 37 -38.54 15.84 24.47
N ASP A 38 -37.45 15.92 23.70
CA ASP A 38 -37.25 16.81 22.54
C ASP A 38 -37.26 16.05 21.19
N ALA A 39 -37.63 14.77 21.18
CA ALA A 39 -37.65 13.98 19.95
C ALA A 39 -38.68 14.54 18.95
N GLN A 40 -38.22 14.90 17.76
CA GLN A 40 -39.11 15.31 16.67
C GLN A 40 -39.91 14.12 16.13
N ASN A 41 -41.06 14.38 15.52
CA ASN A 41 -41.82 13.35 14.83
C ASN A 41 -41.02 12.83 13.62
N GLY A 42 -40.68 11.56 13.64
CA GLY A 42 -40.09 10.86 12.50
C GLY A 42 -41.14 10.27 11.56
N GLU A 43 -40.68 9.76 10.41
CA GLU A 43 -41.49 9.02 9.44
C GLU A 43 -41.00 7.57 9.32
N VAL A 44 -41.94 6.67 9.01
CA VAL A 44 -41.64 5.27 8.70
C VAL A 44 -42.30 4.91 7.40
N ILE A 45 -41.52 4.39 6.48
CA ILE A 45 -41.96 4.05 5.13
C ILE A 45 -41.77 2.56 4.90
N CYS A 46 -42.75 1.91 4.27
CA CYS A 46 -42.58 0.56 3.75
C CYS A 46 -42.84 0.46 2.25
N GLY A 47 -42.19 -0.49 1.59
CA GLY A 47 -42.43 -0.79 0.18
C GLY A 47 -42.14 -2.24 -0.19
N ILE A 48 -43.06 -2.86 -0.93
CA ILE A 48 -42.84 -4.14 -1.64
C ILE A 48 -42.76 -3.85 -3.14
N TYR A 49 -41.71 -4.37 -3.77
CA TYR A 49 -41.46 -4.22 -5.19
C TYR A 49 -41.40 -5.56 -5.91
N GLU A 50 -41.55 -5.54 -7.24
CA GLU A 50 -41.45 -6.76 -8.05
C GLU A 50 -40.01 -7.29 -8.07
N THR A 51 -39.05 -6.41 -8.35
CA THR A 51 -37.63 -6.77 -8.55
C THR A 51 -36.71 -6.01 -7.60
N GLN A 52 -35.55 -6.59 -7.31
CA GLN A 52 -34.52 -5.92 -6.51
C GLN A 52 -34.07 -4.58 -7.10
N MET A 53 -34.05 -4.43 -8.43
CA MET A 53 -33.69 -3.16 -9.08
C MET A 53 -34.71 -2.05 -8.79
N GLN A 54 -36.01 -2.38 -8.83
CA GLN A 54 -37.06 -1.42 -8.45
C GLN A 54 -37.00 -1.03 -6.97
N GLU A 55 -36.74 -2.00 -6.09
CA GLU A 55 -36.53 -1.74 -4.66
C GLU A 55 -35.42 -0.70 -4.44
N VAL A 56 -34.30 -0.92 -5.10
CA VAL A 56 -33.11 -0.08 -4.93
C VAL A 56 -33.30 1.32 -5.57
N GLN A 57 -33.99 1.40 -6.71
CA GLN A 57 -34.39 2.68 -7.32
C GLN A 57 -35.29 3.49 -6.38
N ALA A 58 -36.27 2.86 -5.74
CA ALA A 58 -37.16 3.54 -4.81
C ALA A 58 -36.42 4.08 -3.58
N ILE A 59 -35.39 3.37 -3.07
CA ILE A 59 -34.53 3.88 -2.00
C ILE A 59 -33.78 5.13 -2.46
N ALA A 60 -33.20 5.11 -3.66
CA ALA A 60 -32.50 6.26 -4.21
C ALA A 60 -33.44 7.46 -4.40
N GLU A 61 -34.67 7.23 -4.85
CA GLU A 61 -35.69 8.28 -5.00
C GLU A 61 -36.14 8.88 -3.66
N TYR A 62 -36.34 8.02 -2.65
CA TYR A 62 -36.66 8.46 -1.30
C TYR A 62 -35.54 9.33 -0.70
N PHE A 63 -34.28 8.91 -0.83
CA PHE A 63 -33.14 9.71 -0.34
C PHE A 63 -32.97 10.99 -1.14
N ALA A 64 -33.17 10.97 -2.46
CA ALA A 64 -33.03 12.15 -3.32
C ALA A 64 -33.93 13.31 -2.88
N LYS A 65 -35.14 13.04 -2.38
CA LYS A 65 -36.08 14.05 -1.85
C LYS A 65 -35.45 14.91 -0.75
N TYR A 66 -34.70 14.30 0.16
CA TYR A 66 -34.09 14.98 1.30
C TYR A 66 -32.64 15.39 1.03
N TRP A 67 -31.93 14.65 0.19
CA TRP A 67 -30.54 14.94 -0.17
C TRP A 67 -30.42 16.27 -0.93
N HIS A 68 -31.32 16.47 -1.90
CA HIS A 68 -31.37 17.64 -2.76
C HIS A 68 -32.29 18.75 -2.24
N ASP A 69 -32.76 18.66 -1.00
CA ASP A 69 -33.59 19.70 -0.37
C ASP A 69 -32.78 21.01 -0.24
N PRO A 70 -33.24 22.14 -0.82
CA PRO A 70 -32.56 23.43 -0.67
C PRO A 70 -32.33 23.83 0.79
N ALA A 71 -33.23 23.46 1.70
CA ALA A 71 -33.08 23.74 3.13
C ALA A 71 -31.86 23.02 3.72
N ARG A 72 -31.54 21.82 3.23
CA ARG A 72 -30.35 21.06 3.62
C ARG A 72 -29.08 21.66 3.02
N ILE A 73 -29.10 21.96 1.72
CA ILE A 73 -27.91 22.42 0.99
C ILE A 73 -27.39 23.75 1.58
N ASN A 74 -28.31 24.63 2.01
CA ASN A 74 -28.00 25.91 2.63
C ASN A 74 -27.44 25.80 4.07
N LEU A 75 -27.49 24.61 4.69
CA LEU A 75 -26.87 24.40 6.00
C LEU A 75 -25.37 24.14 5.88
N PRO A 76 -24.57 24.58 6.89
CA PRO A 76 -23.19 24.13 7.08
C PRO A 76 -23.07 22.60 7.10
N GLU A 77 -21.95 22.07 6.60
CA GLU A 77 -21.75 20.62 6.40
C GLU A 77 -21.97 19.79 7.67
N ASP A 78 -21.54 20.29 8.83
CA ASP A 78 -21.70 19.67 10.15
C ASP A 78 -23.16 19.57 10.63
N LYS A 79 -24.07 20.33 10.00
CA LYS A 79 -25.51 20.37 10.34
C LYS A 79 -26.40 19.77 9.27
N ARG A 80 -25.83 19.31 8.16
CA ARG A 80 -26.59 18.64 7.10
C ARG A 80 -27.08 17.28 7.57
N SER A 81 -28.26 16.88 7.10
CA SER A 81 -28.79 15.56 7.39
C SER A 81 -27.90 14.45 6.83
N THR A 82 -27.90 13.34 7.56
CA THR A 82 -27.05 12.16 7.36
C THR A 82 -27.89 10.96 6.90
N PHE A 83 -27.30 10.10 6.06
CA PHE A 83 -28.04 9.05 5.35
C PHE A 83 -27.28 7.72 5.39
N ALA A 84 -27.99 6.62 5.63
CA ALA A 84 -27.40 5.28 5.58
C ALA A 84 -28.30 4.20 4.97
N VAL A 85 -27.68 3.23 4.30
CA VAL A 85 -28.34 2.00 3.86
C VAL A 85 -27.73 0.80 4.59
N LEU A 86 -28.55 0.12 5.39
CA LEU A 86 -28.13 -0.99 6.24
C LEU A 86 -28.47 -2.32 5.59
N VAL A 87 -27.49 -2.93 4.92
CA VAL A 87 -27.69 -4.19 4.21
C VAL A 87 -27.44 -5.40 5.12
N ARG A 88 -28.24 -6.46 4.95
CA ARG A 88 -27.96 -7.77 5.59
C ARG A 88 -26.89 -8.56 4.84
N ALA A 89 -26.82 -8.39 3.51
CA ALA A 89 -25.89 -9.08 2.62
C ALA A 89 -25.18 -8.08 1.70
N ARG A 90 -23.85 -8.23 1.53
CA ARG A 90 -23.03 -7.33 0.71
C ARG A 90 -23.38 -7.36 -0.78
N SER A 91 -23.98 -8.46 -1.26
CA SER A 91 -24.39 -8.61 -2.66
C SER A 91 -25.42 -7.58 -3.14
N GLN A 92 -26.03 -6.81 -2.23
CA GLN A 92 -26.95 -5.73 -2.59
C GLN A 92 -26.25 -4.37 -2.77
N ILE A 93 -25.00 -4.23 -2.31
CA ILE A 93 -24.28 -2.95 -2.24
C ILE A 93 -24.09 -2.34 -3.63
N ASP A 94 -23.62 -3.12 -4.61
CA ASP A 94 -23.31 -2.61 -5.96
C ASP A 94 -24.56 -2.02 -6.64
N ALA A 95 -25.70 -2.71 -6.53
CA ALA A 95 -26.96 -2.22 -7.08
C ALA A 95 -27.38 -0.90 -6.40
N ILE A 96 -27.22 -0.80 -5.08
CA ILE A 96 -27.55 0.41 -4.29
C ILE A 96 -26.65 1.57 -4.66
N GLN A 97 -25.35 1.34 -4.79
CA GLN A 97 -24.41 2.35 -5.24
C GLN A 97 -24.74 2.86 -6.64
N SER A 98 -25.06 1.95 -7.56
CA SER A 98 -25.43 2.33 -8.93
C SER A 98 -26.65 3.23 -8.94
N ALA A 99 -27.74 2.86 -8.25
CA ALA A 99 -28.96 3.67 -8.26
C ALA A 99 -28.81 5.03 -7.56
N LEU A 100 -28.02 5.11 -6.48
CA LEU A 100 -27.72 6.39 -5.83
C LEU A 100 -26.85 7.29 -6.74
N ARG A 101 -25.87 6.71 -7.42
CA ARG A 101 -25.03 7.42 -8.40
C ARG A 101 -25.84 7.93 -9.58
N ASP A 102 -26.84 7.19 -10.04
CA ASP A 102 -27.77 7.63 -11.10
C ASP A 102 -28.65 8.83 -10.68
N LYS A 103 -28.71 9.16 -9.39
CA LYS A 103 -29.39 10.35 -8.83
C LYS A 103 -28.40 11.43 -8.38
N ASP A 104 -27.14 11.34 -8.79
CA ASP A 104 -26.04 12.23 -8.40
C ASP A 104 -25.83 12.32 -6.87
N ILE A 105 -26.04 11.20 -6.16
CA ILE A 105 -25.82 11.09 -4.72
C ILE A 105 -24.50 10.34 -4.44
N PRO A 106 -23.50 10.99 -3.81
CA PRO A 106 -22.25 10.32 -3.41
C PRO A 106 -22.51 9.20 -2.41
N THR A 107 -21.74 8.11 -2.52
CA THR A 107 -21.85 6.94 -1.63
C THR A 107 -20.51 6.62 -0.98
N ASP A 108 -20.53 6.17 0.26
CA ASP A 108 -19.37 5.64 0.98
C ASP A 108 -19.67 4.22 1.50
N VAL A 109 -18.99 3.21 0.98
CA VAL A 109 -19.15 1.83 1.44
C VAL A 109 -18.17 1.57 2.57
N LEU A 110 -18.69 1.30 3.77
CA LEU A 110 -17.84 1.08 4.94
C LEU A 110 -17.31 -0.36 4.98
N GLY A 111 -16.00 -0.50 4.81
CA GLY A 111 -15.24 -1.74 4.95
C GLY A 111 -14.42 -2.10 3.71
N VAL A 112 -13.31 -2.81 3.94
CA VAL A 112 -12.31 -3.18 2.90
C VAL A 112 -12.94 -4.00 1.76
N GLY A 113 -13.94 -4.83 2.05
CA GLY A 113 -14.61 -5.64 1.04
C GLY A 113 -15.36 -4.83 -0.02
N GLY A 114 -15.87 -3.64 0.31
CA GLY A 114 -16.46 -2.75 -0.70
C GLY A 114 -15.42 -2.00 -1.52
N LEU A 115 -14.31 -1.62 -0.86
CA LEU A 115 -13.22 -0.87 -1.46
C LEU A 115 -12.52 -1.65 -2.59
N VAL A 116 -12.37 -2.97 -2.44
CA VAL A 116 -11.72 -3.85 -3.43
C VAL A 116 -12.49 -3.93 -4.76
N HIS A 117 -13.80 -3.67 -4.75
CA HIS A 117 -14.63 -3.71 -5.95
C HIS A 117 -14.69 -2.38 -6.70
N ILE A 118 -14.17 -1.30 -6.12
CA ILE A 118 -14.10 0.01 -6.80
C ILE A 118 -13.16 -0.12 -8.02
N PRO A 119 -13.56 0.34 -9.23
CA PRO A 119 -12.82 0.06 -10.46
C PRO A 119 -11.33 0.39 -10.41
N GLU A 120 -10.97 1.58 -9.95
CA GLU A 120 -9.58 2.04 -9.80
C GLU A 120 -8.78 1.21 -8.80
N VAL A 121 -9.37 0.83 -7.66
CA VAL A 121 -8.71 -0.04 -6.67
C VAL A 121 -8.55 -1.46 -7.21
N ALA A 122 -9.57 -1.98 -7.91
CA ALA A 122 -9.53 -3.29 -8.54
C ALA A 122 -8.45 -3.38 -9.63
N ASP A 123 -8.22 -2.31 -10.39
CA ASP A 123 -7.13 -2.23 -11.39
C ASP A 123 -5.74 -2.27 -10.73
N VAL A 124 -5.55 -1.51 -9.65
CA VAL A 124 -4.31 -1.55 -8.86
C VAL A 124 -4.07 -2.95 -8.29
N ILE A 125 -5.08 -3.57 -7.68
CA ILE A 125 -4.98 -4.94 -7.15
C ILE A 125 -4.67 -5.94 -8.26
N ALA A 126 -5.29 -5.80 -9.43
CA ALA A 126 -5.06 -6.70 -10.56
C ALA A 126 -3.63 -6.60 -11.09
N LEU A 127 -3.07 -5.38 -11.17
CA LEU A 127 -1.67 -5.15 -11.52
C LEU A 127 -0.73 -5.77 -10.50
N LEU A 128 -0.92 -5.49 -9.21
CA LEU A 128 -0.07 -6.04 -8.15
C LEU A 128 -0.13 -7.57 -8.10
N ARG A 129 -1.33 -8.18 -8.23
CA ARG A 129 -1.48 -9.64 -8.36
C ARG A 129 -0.71 -10.18 -9.57
N THR A 130 -0.79 -9.52 -10.72
CA THR A 130 -0.04 -9.91 -11.93
C THR A 130 1.48 -9.83 -11.75
N LEU A 131 1.96 -8.90 -10.92
CA LEU A 131 3.38 -8.71 -10.66
C LEU A 131 3.93 -9.74 -9.67
N THR A 132 3.14 -10.11 -8.65
CA THR A 132 3.59 -10.96 -7.53
C THR A 132 3.12 -12.41 -7.59
N MET A 133 2.04 -12.72 -8.32
CA MET A 133 1.37 -14.04 -8.33
C MET A 133 1.29 -14.59 -9.77
N PRO A 134 2.14 -15.58 -10.13
CA PRO A 134 2.21 -16.12 -11.50
C PRO A 134 0.95 -16.85 -11.99
N ASP A 135 0.10 -17.29 -11.06
CA ASP A 135 -1.16 -18.00 -11.29
C ASP A 135 -2.36 -17.06 -11.48
N SER A 136 -2.17 -15.75 -11.28
CA SER A 136 -3.24 -14.75 -11.32
C SER A 136 -3.61 -14.33 -12.75
N GLY A 137 -3.89 -15.30 -13.63
CA GLY A 137 -4.27 -15.07 -15.03
C GLY A 137 -5.55 -14.23 -15.18
N SER A 138 -6.52 -14.38 -14.26
CA SER A 138 -7.75 -13.57 -14.26
C SER A 138 -7.48 -12.09 -13.98
N ALA A 139 -6.52 -11.79 -13.10
CA ALA A 139 -6.08 -10.42 -12.83
C ALA A 139 -5.39 -9.81 -14.06
N LEU A 140 -4.52 -10.58 -14.73
CA LEU A 140 -3.91 -10.15 -15.98
C LEU A 140 -4.96 -9.87 -17.06
N MET A 141 -5.99 -10.73 -17.19
CA MET A 141 -7.05 -10.52 -18.18
C MET A 141 -7.75 -9.17 -18.03
N ARG A 142 -7.97 -8.70 -16.80
CA ARG A 142 -8.51 -7.36 -16.54
C ARG A 142 -7.64 -6.25 -17.13
N LEU A 143 -6.31 -6.38 -17.06
CA LEU A 143 -5.37 -5.42 -17.63
C LEU A 143 -5.30 -5.51 -19.16
N LEU A 144 -5.33 -6.73 -19.70
CA LEU A 144 -5.29 -6.98 -21.15
C LEU A 144 -6.53 -6.43 -21.88
N THR A 145 -7.71 -6.57 -21.27
CA THR A 145 -8.99 -6.09 -21.83
C THR A 145 -9.36 -4.68 -21.38
N GLY A 146 -8.75 -4.19 -20.30
CA GLY A 146 -8.95 -2.86 -19.75
C GLY A 146 -8.39 -1.73 -20.65
N PRO A 147 -8.65 -0.47 -20.27
CA PRO A 147 -8.33 0.70 -21.10
C PRO A 147 -6.84 0.88 -21.37
N HIS A 148 -5.97 0.35 -20.51
CA HIS A 148 -4.51 0.47 -20.65
C HIS A 148 -3.96 -0.24 -21.89
N LEU A 149 -4.44 -1.45 -22.20
CA LEU A 149 -3.99 -2.25 -23.35
C LEU A 149 -5.04 -2.39 -24.46
N CYS A 150 -6.29 -2.56 -24.06
CA CYS A 150 -7.46 -2.68 -24.92
C CYS A 150 -7.25 -3.71 -26.06
N LEU A 151 -6.83 -4.93 -25.71
CA LEU A 151 -6.65 -6.01 -26.69
C LEU A 151 -7.99 -6.58 -27.15
N GLY A 152 -8.11 -6.81 -28.46
CA GLY A 152 -9.30 -7.43 -29.05
C GLY A 152 -9.32 -8.95 -28.88
N ALA A 153 -10.51 -9.55 -29.04
CA ALA A 153 -10.72 -10.99 -28.90
C ALA A 153 -9.76 -11.84 -29.76
N ARG A 154 -9.45 -11.40 -30.98
CA ARG A 154 -8.49 -12.08 -31.87
C ARG A 154 -7.09 -12.17 -31.25
N ASP A 155 -6.58 -11.07 -30.70
CA ASP A 155 -5.23 -11.02 -30.16
C ASP A 155 -5.13 -11.75 -28.80
N LEU A 156 -6.21 -11.78 -28.02
CA LEU A 156 -6.30 -12.63 -26.83
C LEU A 156 -6.29 -14.12 -27.18
N MET A 157 -7.00 -14.51 -28.25
CA MET A 157 -6.94 -15.87 -28.77
C MET A 157 -5.52 -16.23 -29.25
N ALA A 158 -4.85 -15.30 -29.93
CA ALA A 158 -3.46 -15.47 -30.36
C ALA A 158 -2.52 -15.68 -29.16
N LEU A 159 -2.67 -14.89 -28.09
CA LEU A 159 -1.91 -15.03 -26.86
C LEU A 159 -2.15 -16.40 -26.19
N GLY A 160 -3.41 -16.80 -26.04
CA GLY A 160 -3.74 -18.11 -25.47
C GLY A 160 -3.22 -19.28 -26.32
N ALA A 161 -3.24 -19.15 -27.64
CA ALA A 161 -2.69 -20.17 -28.55
C ALA A 161 -1.16 -20.26 -28.45
N PHE A 162 -0.48 -19.12 -28.37
CA PHE A 162 0.96 -19.04 -28.12
C PHE A 162 1.33 -19.71 -26.78
N THR A 163 0.67 -19.35 -25.68
CA THR A 163 0.92 -19.90 -24.35
C THR A 163 0.77 -21.42 -24.32
N ARG A 164 -0.31 -21.96 -24.89
CA ARG A 164 -0.53 -23.42 -24.94
C ARG A 164 0.51 -24.15 -25.78
N LYS A 165 0.89 -23.59 -26.95
CA LYS A 165 1.89 -24.22 -27.82
C LYS A 165 3.27 -24.22 -27.17
N PHE A 166 3.66 -23.11 -26.56
CA PHE A 166 4.90 -22.99 -25.82
C PHE A 166 4.95 -23.97 -24.64
N ALA A 167 3.87 -24.04 -23.84
CA ALA A 167 3.78 -24.98 -22.72
C ALA A 167 3.95 -26.44 -23.19
N LYS A 168 3.24 -26.84 -24.27
CA LYS A 168 3.30 -28.19 -24.83
C LYS A 168 4.68 -28.59 -25.33
N GLU A 169 5.40 -27.68 -25.99
CA GLU A 169 6.72 -27.97 -26.56
C GLU A 169 7.83 -27.97 -25.50
N ASN A 170 7.63 -27.26 -24.39
CA ASN A 170 8.60 -27.13 -23.29
C ASN A 170 8.23 -27.98 -22.05
N ASP A 171 7.17 -28.79 -22.14
CA ASP A 171 6.59 -29.62 -21.08
C ASP A 171 7.55 -30.70 -20.53
N HIS A 172 8.59 -31.03 -21.30
CA HIS A 172 9.64 -31.98 -20.90
C HIS A 172 10.41 -31.56 -19.63
N SER A 173 10.36 -30.28 -19.22
CA SER A 173 11.05 -29.80 -18.01
C SER A 173 10.19 -29.80 -16.74
N ARG A 174 8.86 -29.71 -16.86
CA ARG A 174 7.92 -29.58 -15.73
C ARG A 174 7.16 -30.86 -15.41
N GLY A 175 6.96 -31.77 -16.36
CA GLY A 175 6.42 -33.12 -16.09
C GLY A 175 7.25 -33.90 -15.07
N LYS A 176 8.59 -33.71 -15.09
CA LYS A 176 9.52 -34.29 -14.11
C LYS A 176 9.38 -33.64 -12.73
N GLN A 177 9.09 -32.34 -12.66
CA GLN A 177 8.83 -31.60 -11.42
C GLN A 177 7.46 -31.98 -10.81
N LEU A 178 6.46 -32.27 -11.63
CA LEU A 178 5.16 -32.77 -11.18
C LEU A 178 5.29 -34.21 -10.64
N GLU A 179 6.08 -35.06 -11.31
CA GLU A 179 6.43 -36.39 -10.82
C GLU A 179 7.18 -36.32 -9.49
N ASP A 180 8.15 -35.40 -9.34
CA ASP A 180 8.85 -35.12 -8.08
C ASP A 180 7.92 -34.54 -6.99
N ALA A 181 6.95 -33.69 -7.34
CA ALA A 181 6.01 -33.10 -6.37
C ALA A 181 4.97 -34.13 -5.87
N LEU A 182 4.48 -34.98 -6.77
CA LEU A 182 3.55 -36.08 -6.46
C LEU A 182 4.23 -37.17 -5.63
N THR A 183 5.49 -37.47 -5.90
CA THR A 183 6.29 -38.43 -5.10
C THR A 183 6.66 -37.87 -3.72
N ASN A 184 6.86 -36.55 -3.60
CA ASN A 184 7.22 -35.89 -2.33
C ASN A 184 6.01 -35.38 -1.50
N ASN A 185 4.77 -35.74 -1.86
CA ASN A 185 3.56 -35.42 -1.08
C ASN A 185 3.41 -33.93 -0.71
N GLN A 186 3.86 -33.01 -1.57
CA GLN A 186 3.54 -31.60 -1.39
C GLN A 186 2.10 -31.36 -1.85
N SER A 187 1.20 -31.08 -0.91
CA SER A 187 -0.19 -30.71 -1.20
C SER A 187 -0.23 -29.34 -1.87
N GLN A 188 0.00 -29.29 -3.18
CA GLN A 188 -0.26 -28.12 -4.00
C GLN A 188 -1.73 -28.09 -4.42
N ILE A 189 -2.39 -26.98 -4.12
CA ILE A 189 -3.80 -26.67 -4.41
C ILE A 189 -3.89 -26.01 -5.79
N ALA A 190 -3.38 -26.67 -6.83
CA ALA A 190 -3.59 -26.21 -8.20
C ALA A 190 -4.08 -27.39 -9.04
N THR A 191 -5.11 -27.15 -9.83
CA THR A 191 -5.71 -28.20 -10.65
C THR A 191 -4.73 -28.60 -11.77
N ALA A 192 -4.75 -29.87 -12.18
CA ALA A 192 -3.87 -30.36 -13.25
C ALA A 192 -4.03 -29.55 -14.56
N ASP A 193 -5.21 -28.97 -14.81
CA ASP A 193 -5.50 -28.10 -15.96
C ASP A 193 -4.85 -26.70 -15.85
N GLU A 194 -4.71 -26.15 -14.64
CA GLU A 194 -3.99 -24.88 -14.39
C GLU A 194 -2.47 -25.06 -14.58
N PHE A 195 -1.94 -26.23 -14.25
CA PHE A 195 -0.55 -26.60 -14.53
C PHE A 195 -0.29 -26.87 -16.02
N ALA A 196 -1.22 -27.55 -16.71
CA ALA A 196 -1.06 -27.94 -18.12
C ALA A 196 -1.17 -26.77 -19.11
N SER A 197 -1.81 -25.67 -18.73
CA SER A 197 -2.08 -24.54 -19.63
C SER A 197 -0.90 -23.58 -19.80
N GLY A 198 0.09 -23.60 -18.89
CA GLY A 198 1.17 -22.60 -18.82
C GLY A 198 0.68 -21.24 -18.29
N SER A 199 1.53 -20.51 -17.55
CA SER A 199 1.17 -19.17 -17.09
C SER A 199 1.20 -18.17 -18.24
N ILE A 200 0.07 -17.50 -18.49
CA ILE A 200 -0.01 -16.39 -19.45
C ILE A 200 0.93 -15.25 -19.04
N ILE A 201 1.15 -15.05 -17.73
CA ILE A 201 2.06 -14.03 -17.19
C ILE A 201 3.51 -14.36 -17.55
N GLU A 202 3.94 -15.62 -17.37
CA GLU A 202 5.28 -16.07 -17.80
C GLU A 202 5.44 -15.94 -19.32
N SER A 203 4.37 -16.22 -20.07
CA SER A 203 4.35 -16.12 -21.53
C SER A 203 4.63 -14.71 -22.05
N LEU A 204 4.23 -13.67 -21.31
CA LEU A 204 4.51 -12.28 -21.67
C LEU A 204 6.02 -11.98 -21.66
N GLU A 205 6.77 -12.53 -20.71
CA GLU A 205 8.23 -12.31 -20.66
C GLU A 205 8.95 -12.92 -21.87
N LEU A 206 8.43 -14.05 -22.36
CA LEU A 206 8.98 -14.74 -23.53
C LEU A 206 8.80 -13.94 -24.81
N LEU A 207 7.75 -13.13 -24.92
CA LEU A 207 7.54 -12.26 -26.08
C LEU A 207 8.66 -11.21 -26.25
N ILE A 208 9.39 -10.90 -25.17
CA ILE A 208 10.56 -10.01 -25.18
C ILE A 208 11.83 -10.75 -25.63
N THR A 209 11.97 -12.02 -25.25
CA THR A 209 13.21 -12.79 -25.48
C THR A 209 13.25 -13.48 -26.85
N LEU A 210 12.09 -13.89 -27.37
CA LEU A 210 12.02 -14.63 -28.62
C LEU A 210 12.27 -13.71 -29.83
N THR A 211 13.16 -14.14 -30.71
CA THR A 211 13.36 -13.50 -32.02
C THR A 211 12.12 -13.68 -32.90
N PRO A 212 11.91 -12.84 -33.94
CA PRO A 212 10.77 -12.99 -34.84
C PRO A 212 10.67 -14.38 -35.50
N LYS A 213 11.80 -15.06 -35.72
CA LYS A 213 11.83 -16.41 -36.28
C LYS A 213 11.38 -17.46 -35.27
N GLU A 214 11.83 -17.37 -34.03
CA GLU A 214 11.42 -18.28 -32.95
C GLU A 214 9.97 -18.05 -32.56
N LEU A 215 9.51 -16.80 -32.53
CA LEU A 215 8.11 -16.47 -32.25
C LEU A 215 7.17 -17.16 -33.25
N LYS A 216 7.53 -17.20 -34.54
CA LYS A 216 6.75 -17.91 -35.58
C LYS A 216 6.59 -19.40 -35.31
N HIS A 217 7.54 -20.02 -34.59
CA HIS A 217 7.43 -21.42 -34.19
C HIS A 217 6.25 -21.61 -33.23
N TYR A 218 6.07 -20.70 -32.27
CA TYR A 218 5.05 -20.81 -31.22
C TYR A 218 3.72 -20.14 -31.56
N THR A 219 3.65 -19.33 -32.62
CA THR A 219 2.38 -18.76 -33.09
C THR A 219 1.49 -19.82 -33.74
N ALA A 220 0.19 -19.65 -33.55
CA ALA A 220 -0.86 -20.45 -34.19
C ALA A 220 -2.02 -19.52 -34.60
N THR A 221 -2.95 -20.02 -35.41
CA THR A 221 -4.08 -19.22 -35.90
C THR A 221 -5.12 -18.98 -34.78
N PRO A 222 -5.59 -17.74 -34.56
CA PRO A 222 -5.21 -16.50 -35.26
C PRO A 222 -3.84 -15.98 -34.81
N GLU A 223 -3.06 -15.44 -35.76
CA GLU A 223 -1.82 -14.74 -35.45
C GLU A 223 -2.10 -13.36 -34.83
N PHE A 224 -1.14 -12.89 -34.01
CA PHE A 224 -1.12 -11.55 -33.44
C PHE A 224 -1.17 -10.48 -34.54
N SER A 225 -1.93 -9.41 -34.30
CA SER A 225 -1.72 -8.16 -35.04
C SER A 225 -0.39 -7.51 -34.65
N GLU A 226 0.22 -6.74 -35.57
CA GLU A 226 1.46 -6.01 -35.29
C GLU A 226 1.29 -5.03 -34.12
N VAL A 227 0.14 -4.36 -34.06
CA VAL A 227 -0.21 -3.43 -32.98
C VAL A 227 -0.29 -4.15 -31.63
N ALA A 228 -0.98 -5.28 -31.57
CA ALA A 228 -1.09 -6.05 -30.33
C ALA A 228 0.26 -6.58 -29.87
N LEU A 229 1.07 -7.13 -30.78
CA LEU A 229 2.41 -7.62 -30.44
C LEU A 229 3.31 -6.51 -29.90
N SER A 230 3.25 -5.31 -30.50
CA SER A 230 3.98 -4.13 -30.01
C SER A 230 3.53 -3.73 -28.61
N ARG A 231 2.22 -3.61 -28.37
CA ARG A 231 1.64 -3.29 -27.05
C ARG A 231 2.02 -4.33 -25.99
N LEU A 232 1.89 -5.61 -26.30
CA LEU A 232 2.22 -6.71 -25.39
C LEU A 232 3.70 -6.70 -25.00
N ARG A 233 4.61 -6.48 -25.95
CA ARG A 233 6.04 -6.38 -25.67
C ARG A 233 6.38 -5.17 -24.80
N LYS A 234 5.81 -4.01 -25.13
CA LYS A 234 6.00 -2.80 -24.33
C LYS A 234 5.50 -3.01 -22.90
N PHE A 235 4.29 -3.54 -22.75
CA PHE A 235 3.72 -3.87 -21.45
C PHE A 235 4.57 -4.87 -20.67
N ALA A 236 5.07 -5.93 -21.31
CA ALA A 236 5.94 -6.90 -20.64
C ALA A 236 7.27 -6.27 -20.16
N ILE A 237 7.85 -5.35 -20.92
CA ILE A 237 9.04 -4.58 -20.50
C ILE A 237 8.70 -3.72 -19.28
N ASP A 238 7.57 -3.03 -19.31
CA ASP A 238 7.20 -2.13 -18.23
C ASP A 238 6.85 -2.89 -16.95
N LEU A 239 6.17 -4.05 -17.04
CA LEU A 239 5.97 -4.96 -15.90
C LEU A 239 7.30 -5.41 -15.30
N ARG A 240 8.30 -5.72 -16.12
CA ARG A 240 9.64 -6.11 -15.63
C ARG A 240 10.33 -4.96 -14.88
N GLN A 241 10.17 -3.72 -15.34
CA GLN A 241 10.68 -2.55 -14.63
C GLN A 241 9.94 -2.37 -13.30
N LEU A 242 8.61 -2.45 -13.32
CA LEU A 242 7.78 -2.30 -12.13
C LEU A 242 8.08 -3.38 -11.07
N ARG A 243 8.29 -4.64 -11.47
CA ARG A 243 8.72 -5.72 -10.56
C ARG A 243 10.01 -5.39 -9.80
N ARG A 244 10.96 -4.70 -10.44
CA ARG A 244 12.23 -4.31 -9.80
C ARG A 244 12.03 -3.22 -8.73
N SER A 245 10.98 -2.40 -8.86
CA SER A 245 10.65 -1.36 -7.88
C SER A 245 9.75 -1.84 -6.73
N LEU A 246 9.26 -3.08 -6.74
CA LEU A 246 8.37 -3.63 -5.69
C LEU A 246 9.09 -4.07 -4.40
N SER A 247 10.40 -3.85 -4.27
CA SER A 247 11.16 -4.18 -3.05
C SER A 247 10.94 -3.18 -1.90
N GLY A 248 10.23 -2.07 -2.14
CA GLY A 248 9.91 -1.05 -1.17
C GLY A 248 8.74 -1.40 -0.24
N SER A 249 8.12 -0.37 0.32
CA SER A 249 6.92 -0.52 1.14
C SER A 249 5.69 -0.93 0.31
N ILE A 250 4.67 -1.48 0.95
CA ILE A 250 3.37 -1.77 0.31
C ILE A 250 2.79 -0.49 -0.27
N THR A 251 2.94 0.64 0.42
CA THR A 251 2.49 1.96 -0.05
C THR A 251 3.26 2.40 -1.29
N ASP A 252 4.57 2.18 -1.36
CA ASP A 252 5.35 2.51 -2.57
C ASP A 252 4.91 1.66 -3.77
N ALA A 253 4.65 0.36 -3.54
CA ALA A 253 4.12 -0.54 -4.56
C ALA A 253 2.76 -0.08 -5.09
N LEU A 254 1.87 0.39 -4.20
CA LEU A 254 0.56 0.92 -4.57
C LEU A 254 0.67 2.23 -5.37
N ILE A 255 1.49 3.17 -4.92
CA ILE A 255 1.74 4.44 -5.64
C ILE A 255 2.36 4.16 -7.02
N ALA A 256 3.32 3.24 -7.09
CA ALA A 256 3.93 2.87 -8.37
C ALA A 256 2.92 2.22 -9.34
N ALA A 257 2.02 1.37 -8.82
CA ALA A 257 0.94 0.78 -9.60
C ALA A 257 -0.08 1.84 -10.06
N GLU A 258 -0.43 2.79 -9.20
CA GLU A 258 -1.32 3.90 -9.50
C GLU A 258 -0.77 4.78 -10.63
N HIS A 259 0.49 5.21 -10.52
CA HIS A 259 1.17 5.99 -11.55
C HIS A 259 1.30 5.21 -12.87
N PHE A 260 1.63 3.91 -12.80
CA PHE A 260 1.73 3.07 -14.00
C PHE A 260 0.41 2.99 -14.78
N LEU A 261 -0.71 2.94 -14.06
CA LEU A 261 -2.05 2.92 -14.64
C LEU A 261 -2.60 4.33 -14.94
N SER A 262 -1.87 5.39 -14.57
CA SER A 262 -2.31 6.80 -14.67
C SER A 262 -3.61 7.10 -13.90
N LEU A 263 -3.89 6.34 -12.85
CA LEU A 263 -5.10 6.50 -12.04
C LEU A 263 -5.04 7.74 -11.15
N ASP A 264 -3.83 8.19 -10.82
CA ASP A 264 -3.55 9.43 -10.10
C ASP A 264 -4.13 10.66 -10.80
N THR A 265 -4.18 10.63 -12.13
CA THR A 265 -4.69 11.71 -12.97
C THR A 265 -6.10 11.42 -13.50
N GLU A 266 -6.38 10.20 -13.95
CA GLU A 266 -7.67 9.84 -14.56
C GLU A 266 -8.83 10.04 -13.58
N VAL A 267 -8.66 9.65 -12.31
CA VAL A 267 -9.74 9.73 -11.33
C VAL A 267 -10.03 11.19 -10.93
N LEU A 268 -9.00 12.06 -10.94
CA LEU A 268 -9.17 13.51 -10.75
C LEU A 268 -9.93 14.16 -11.90
N VAL A 269 -9.67 13.76 -13.15
CA VAL A 269 -10.40 14.26 -14.34
C VAL A 269 -11.85 13.79 -14.33
N ARG A 270 -12.11 12.54 -13.91
CA ARG A 270 -13.46 11.95 -13.88
C ARG A 270 -14.35 12.56 -12.79
N SER A 271 -13.82 12.67 -11.58
CA SER A 271 -14.60 12.93 -10.36
C SER A 271 -14.26 14.26 -9.68
N GLY A 272 -13.39 15.08 -10.28
CA GLY A 272 -12.96 16.36 -9.73
C GLY A 272 -11.81 16.24 -8.73
N TRP A 273 -11.11 17.36 -8.51
CA TRP A 273 -9.88 17.43 -7.73
C TRP A 273 -10.07 17.07 -6.24
N GLN A 274 -11.21 17.44 -5.64
CA GLN A 274 -11.44 17.32 -4.20
C GLN A 274 -11.80 15.89 -3.77
N THR A 275 -12.50 15.15 -4.62
CA THR A 275 -13.10 13.85 -4.25
C THR A 275 -12.58 12.69 -5.08
N GLY A 276 -11.87 12.94 -6.18
CA GLY A 276 -11.44 11.89 -7.09
C GLY A 276 -10.57 10.83 -6.43
N ARG A 277 -9.56 11.20 -5.66
CA ARG A 277 -8.63 10.24 -5.05
C ARG A 277 -9.11 9.57 -3.77
N LYS A 278 -10.30 9.92 -3.25
CA LYS A 278 -10.77 9.48 -1.93
C LYS A 278 -10.65 7.97 -1.72
N ASP A 279 -11.02 7.18 -2.72
CA ASP A 279 -11.00 5.71 -2.61
C ASP A 279 -9.57 5.13 -2.70
N LEU A 280 -8.70 5.71 -3.53
CA LEU A 280 -7.29 5.33 -3.63
C LEU A 280 -6.53 5.68 -2.34
N ASP A 281 -6.78 6.87 -1.80
CA ASP A 281 -6.15 7.33 -0.55
C ASP A 281 -6.60 6.46 0.63
N ARG A 282 -7.89 6.10 0.70
CA ARG A 282 -8.39 5.14 1.69
C ARG A 282 -7.74 3.76 1.55
N PHE A 283 -7.48 3.30 0.33
CA PHE A 283 -6.81 2.03 0.10
C PHE A 283 -5.34 2.07 0.54
N LEU A 284 -4.65 3.19 0.31
CA LEU A 284 -3.31 3.44 0.84
C LEU A 284 -3.28 3.43 2.37
N ASP A 285 -4.27 4.03 3.03
CA ASP A 285 -4.39 4.02 4.50
C ASP A 285 -4.52 2.60 5.06
N GLU A 286 -5.37 1.76 4.45
CA GLU A 286 -5.54 0.37 4.87
C GLU A 286 -4.25 -0.44 4.63
N ALA A 287 -3.53 -0.19 3.53
CA ALA A 287 -2.23 -0.81 3.27
C ALA A 287 -1.16 -0.36 4.28
N ALA A 288 -1.11 0.92 4.63
CA ALA A 288 -0.20 1.46 5.63
C ALA A 288 -0.46 0.86 7.02
N ARG A 289 -1.73 0.73 7.41
CA ARG A 289 -2.15 0.05 8.64
C ARG A 289 -1.73 -1.41 8.66
N PHE A 290 -1.90 -2.11 7.54
CA PHE A 290 -1.48 -3.52 7.42
C PHE A 290 0.05 -3.67 7.54
N GLN A 291 0.81 -2.82 6.86
CA GLN A 291 2.27 -2.83 6.92
C GLN A 291 2.80 -2.52 8.32
N LYS A 292 2.15 -1.60 9.05
CA LYS A 292 2.52 -1.29 10.45
C LYS A 292 2.45 -2.53 11.36
N ASN A 293 1.62 -3.51 11.01
CA ASN A 293 1.52 -4.79 11.73
C ASN A 293 2.55 -5.84 11.25
N GLY A 294 3.53 -5.45 10.42
CA GLY A 294 4.60 -6.33 9.93
C GLY A 294 4.24 -7.14 8.68
N GLY A 295 3.15 -6.78 7.98
CA GLY A 295 2.72 -7.46 6.77
C GLY A 295 3.58 -7.13 5.54
N SER A 296 3.72 -8.10 4.63
CA SER A 296 4.33 -7.91 3.31
C SER A 296 3.28 -7.68 2.22
N LEU A 297 3.69 -7.21 1.03
CA LEU A 297 2.80 -7.00 -0.11
C LEU A 297 2.02 -8.28 -0.49
N ILE A 298 2.70 -9.43 -0.54
CA ILE A 298 2.06 -10.71 -0.86
C ILE A 298 1.03 -11.08 0.22
N ALA A 299 1.38 -10.92 1.50
CA ALA A 299 0.46 -11.18 2.61
C ALA A 299 -0.75 -10.24 2.57
N PHE A 300 -0.55 -8.99 2.17
CA PHE A 300 -1.63 -8.02 2.00
C PHE A 300 -2.60 -8.42 0.88
N LEU A 301 -2.09 -8.81 -0.30
CA LEU A 301 -2.94 -9.27 -1.41
C LEU A 301 -3.71 -10.56 -1.08
N GLN A 302 -3.09 -11.48 -0.34
CA GLN A 302 -3.76 -12.68 0.17
C GLN A 302 -4.83 -12.34 1.22
N TRP A 303 -4.51 -11.43 2.13
CA TRP A 303 -5.46 -10.92 3.11
C TRP A 303 -6.65 -10.25 2.45
N LEU A 304 -6.46 -9.44 1.39
CA LEU A 304 -7.55 -8.85 0.62
C LEU A 304 -8.44 -9.91 -0.02
N LYS A 305 -7.87 -10.97 -0.60
CA LYS A 305 -8.62 -12.10 -1.15
C LYS A 305 -9.46 -12.80 -0.08
N ILE A 306 -8.87 -13.03 1.10
CA ILE A 306 -9.59 -13.63 2.24
C ILE A 306 -10.67 -12.68 2.76
N ALA A 307 -10.42 -11.37 2.79
CA ALA A 307 -11.37 -10.36 3.25
C ALA A 307 -12.56 -10.16 2.28
N GLU A 308 -12.33 -10.43 1.00
CA GLU A 308 -13.36 -10.53 -0.04
C GLU A 308 -14.26 -11.76 0.19
N ASP A 309 -13.65 -12.93 0.45
CA ASP A 309 -14.36 -14.21 0.63
C ASP A 309 -15.02 -14.40 2.02
N ALA A 310 -14.44 -13.85 3.08
CA ALA A 310 -14.89 -14.05 4.45
C ALA A 310 -15.95 -13.02 4.86
N GLU A 311 -17.20 -13.48 4.98
CA GLU A 311 -18.27 -12.73 5.66
C GLU A 311 -17.90 -12.47 7.13
N GLY A 312 -17.26 -11.33 7.43
CA GLY A 312 -17.11 -10.83 8.80
C GLY A 312 -15.74 -11.00 9.47
N GLY A 313 -14.66 -11.14 8.71
CA GLY A 313 -13.31 -11.17 9.27
C GLY A 313 -12.68 -9.78 9.39
N LEU A 314 -13.06 -8.99 10.41
CA LEU A 314 -12.30 -7.94 11.11
C LEU A 314 -13.25 -6.96 11.80
N LYS A 315 -12.85 -6.43 12.96
CA LYS A 315 -13.62 -5.39 13.67
C LYS A 315 -13.85 -4.21 12.71
N PRO A 316 -15.09 -3.78 12.46
CA PRO A 316 -15.34 -2.53 11.78
C PRO A 316 -14.59 -1.44 12.55
N ALA A 317 -13.88 -0.57 11.83
CA ALA A 317 -13.47 0.72 12.39
C ALA A 317 -14.72 1.42 12.96
N GLU A 318 -14.54 2.26 13.98
CA GLU A 318 -15.62 3.13 14.45
C GLU A 318 -16.22 3.86 13.25
N VAL A 319 -17.54 3.78 13.12
CA VAL A 319 -18.25 4.38 11.99
C VAL A 319 -18.36 5.87 12.27
N ASP A 320 -17.52 6.65 11.59
CA ASP A 320 -17.64 8.10 11.58
C ASP A 320 -18.82 8.50 10.69
N VAL A 321 -19.82 9.17 11.26
CA VAL A 321 -21.08 9.51 10.57
C VAL A 321 -20.86 10.75 9.73
N ARG A 322 -21.10 10.63 8.42
CA ARG A 322 -20.83 11.68 7.44
C ARG A 322 -22.10 12.24 6.82
N SER A 323 -22.08 13.54 6.49
CA SER A 323 -23.16 14.25 5.80
C SER A 323 -22.89 14.49 4.31
N ASP A 324 -21.66 14.28 3.83
CA ASP A 324 -21.26 14.49 2.43
C ASP A 324 -21.51 13.28 1.51
N ALA A 325 -21.78 12.10 2.07
CA ALA A 325 -22.14 10.90 1.31
C ALA A 325 -23.16 10.02 2.05
N VAL A 326 -23.92 9.22 1.29
CA VAL A 326 -24.75 8.13 1.83
C VAL A 326 -23.85 6.96 2.24
N GLN A 327 -23.89 6.57 3.50
CA GLN A 327 -23.07 5.48 4.02
C GLN A 327 -23.76 4.13 3.85
N ILE A 328 -23.12 3.20 3.15
CA ILE A 328 -23.65 1.84 2.92
C ILE A 328 -22.81 0.87 3.74
N LEU A 329 -23.46 0.13 4.64
CA LEU A 329 -22.78 -0.75 5.58
C LEU A 329 -23.66 -1.92 6.00
N THR A 330 -23.02 -2.95 6.58
CA THR A 330 -23.78 -4.07 7.14
C THR A 330 -24.44 -3.67 8.45
N ILE A 331 -25.59 -4.28 8.78
CA ILE A 331 -26.30 -4.00 10.04
C ILE A 331 -25.39 -4.21 11.27
N HIS A 332 -24.51 -5.22 11.24
CA HIS A 332 -23.57 -5.49 12.34
C HIS A 332 -22.57 -4.35 12.53
N SER A 333 -22.12 -3.73 11.43
CA SER A 333 -21.18 -2.61 11.44
C SER A 333 -21.82 -1.30 11.91
N ALA A 334 -23.14 -1.18 11.86
CA ALA A 334 -23.87 0.04 12.22
C ALA A 334 -24.06 0.24 13.74
N LYS A 335 -23.64 -0.75 14.55
CA LYS A 335 -23.84 -0.71 16.00
C LYS A 335 -23.10 0.49 16.61
N GLY A 336 -23.85 1.36 17.28
CA GLY A 336 -23.32 2.54 17.98
C GLY A 336 -23.34 3.84 17.17
N ALA A 337 -23.61 3.78 15.86
CA ALA A 337 -23.81 4.95 15.01
C ALA A 337 -25.31 5.22 14.80
N GLU A 338 -25.67 6.46 14.43
CA GLU A 338 -27.06 6.88 14.18
C GLU A 338 -27.08 7.89 13.03
N TRP A 339 -28.08 7.79 12.16
CA TRP A 339 -28.28 8.67 11.00
C TRP A 339 -29.68 9.26 11.00
N ASP A 340 -29.86 10.38 10.32
CA ASP A 340 -31.17 11.03 10.21
C ASP A 340 -32.13 10.18 9.38
N TYR A 341 -31.66 9.65 8.25
CA TYR A 341 -32.42 8.77 7.37
C TYR A 341 -31.73 7.42 7.18
N VAL A 342 -32.46 6.33 7.40
CA VAL A 342 -31.96 4.96 7.27
C VAL A 342 -32.87 4.12 6.39
N ALA A 343 -32.30 3.43 5.41
CA ALA A 343 -32.99 2.40 4.63
C ALA A 343 -32.51 1.00 5.01
N VAL A 344 -33.45 0.06 5.19
CA VAL A 344 -33.19 -1.35 5.47
C VAL A 344 -33.82 -2.20 4.36
N PRO A 345 -33.06 -2.48 3.27
CA PRO A 345 -33.55 -3.26 2.15
C PRO A 345 -33.54 -4.77 2.41
N GLY A 346 -34.24 -5.50 1.54
CA GLY A 346 -34.19 -6.96 1.50
C GLY A 346 -34.88 -7.63 2.68
N LEU A 347 -35.96 -7.06 3.22
CA LEU A 347 -36.80 -7.69 4.25
C LEU A 347 -37.67 -8.81 3.67
N ALA A 348 -37.05 -9.75 2.95
CA ALA A 348 -37.68 -10.91 2.33
C ALA A 348 -37.49 -12.17 3.19
N ASP A 349 -38.42 -13.12 3.05
CA ASP A 349 -38.31 -14.43 3.71
C ASP A 349 -36.97 -15.11 3.38
N ARG A 350 -36.40 -15.78 4.37
CA ARG A 350 -35.07 -16.43 4.33
C ARG A 350 -33.87 -15.51 4.05
N ASN A 351 -34.07 -14.21 3.85
CA ASN A 351 -32.99 -13.24 3.71
C ASN A 351 -32.72 -12.49 4.99
N PHE A 352 -33.78 -11.91 5.56
CA PHE A 352 -33.71 -11.23 6.83
C PHE A 352 -35.09 -11.34 7.50
N PRO A 353 -35.25 -12.20 8.52
CA PRO A 353 -34.24 -13.02 9.22
C PRO A 353 -33.55 -14.08 8.34
N ASN A 354 -32.22 -14.23 8.47
CA ASN A 354 -31.48 -15.31 7.80
C ASN A 354 -31.25 -16.49 8.75
N THR A 355 -31.94 -17.61 8.53
CA THR A 355 -31.72 -18.83 9.31
C THR A 355 -30.48 -19.63 8.86
N GLY A 356 -29.86 -19.26 7.73
CA GLY A 356 -28.64 -19.86 7.17
C GLY A 356 -28.86 -21.20 6.46
N ARG A 357 -28.07 -21.50 5.41
CA ARG A 357 -28.11 -22.80 4.70
C ARG A 357 -27.37 -23.91 5.45
N LYS A 358 -26.31 -23.57 6.19
CA LYS A 358 -25.57 -24.47 7.08
C LYS A 358 -25.87 -24.08 8.52
N SER A 359 -26.22 -25.07 9.33
CA SER A 359 -26.40 -24.87 10.77
C SER A 359 -25.04 -24.59 11.41
N ASP A 360 -24.98 -23.53 12.20
CA ASP A 360 -23.88 -23.18 13.11
C ASP A 360 -23.89 -24.03 14.39
N SER A 361 -24.78 -25.02 14.46
CA SER A 361 -24.79 -26.02 15.52
C SER A 361 -23.47 -26.79 15.56
N TRP A 362 -22.89 -26.89 16.75
CA TRP A 362 -21.67 -27.67 17.02
C TRP A 362 -21.78 -29.16 16.67
N ILE A 363 -23.00 -29.70 16.54
CA ILE A 363 -23.22 -31.08 16.12
C ILE A 363 -23.00 -31.24 14.60
N LYS A 364 -23.24 -30.18 13.83
CA LYS A 364 -23.15 -30.19 12.36
C LYS A 364 -21.94 -29.43 11.82
N ASN A 365 -21.32 -28.59 12.65
CA ASN A 365 -20.20 -27.74 12.28
C ASN A 365 -18.98 -28.00 13.18
N ALA A 366 -17.93 -28.59 12.61
CA ALA A 366 -16.69 -28.90 13.32
C ALA A 366 -15.95 -27.66 13.86
N GLY A 367 -16.19 -26.48 13.28
CA GLY A 367 -15.61 -25.22 13.77
C GLY A 367 -16.32 -24.63 14.98
N SER A 368 -17.42 -25.24 15.45
CA SER A 368 -18.20 -24.76 16.59
C SER A 368 -17.95 -25.61 17.83
N ILE A 369 -17.67 -24.95 18.96
CA ILE A 369 -17.36 -25.60 20.23
C ILE A 369 -18.64 -26.20 20.83
N PRO A 370 -18.59 -27.42 21.42
CA PRO A 370 -19.71 -27.98 22.16
C PRO A 370 -20.26 -27.04 23.21
N VAL A 371 -21.59 -26.93 23.29
CA VAL A 371 -22.28 -26.00 24.21
C VAL A 371 -21.81 -26.17 25.66
N SER A 372 -21.57 -27.41 26.11
CA SER A 372 -21.10 -27.71 27.46
C SER A 372 -19.75 -27.10 27.82
N MET A 373 -18.93 -26.74 26.82
CA MET A 373 -17.62 -26.15 27.01
C MET A 373 -17.63 -24.61 26.88
N ARG A 374 -18.79 -24.01 26.59
CA ARG A 374 -18.92 -22.56 26.44
C ARG A 374 -19.25 -21.90 27.77
N GLY A 375 -18.74 -20.68 27.98
CA GLY A 375 -19.04 -19.88 29.17
C GLY A 375 -20.51 -19.46 29.29
N ASP A 376 -21.22 -19.36 28.15
CA ASP A 376 -22.65 -19.03 28.04
C ASP A 376 -23.55 -20.27 27.96
N SER A 377 -23.05 -21.45 28.34
CA SER A 377 -23.75 -22.75 28.21
C SER A 377 -25.16 -22.77 28.81
N LEU A 378 -25.38 -22.08 29.93
CA LEU A 378 -26.68 -21.99 30.61
C LEU A 378 -27.76 -21.27 29.80
N GLN A 379 -27.38 -20.45 28.81
CA GLN A 379 -28.29 -19.70 27.94
C GLN A 379 -28.48 -20.38 26.58
N LEU A 380 -27.79 -21.50 26.34
CA LEU A 380 -27.79 -22.23 25.09
C LEU A 380 -28.62 -23.51 25.21
N PRO A 381 -29.36 -23.91 24.15
CA PRO A 381 -29.90 -25.26 24.08
C PRO A 381 -28.76 -26.26 24.26
N SER A 382 -28.97 -27.28 25.09
CA SER A 382 -28.01 -28.36 25.32
C SER A 382 -28.66 -29.69 24.98
N ILE A 383 -27.86 -30.64 24.50
CA ILE A 383 -28.30 -32.02 24.28
C ILE A 383 -27.49 -32.95 25.18
N ASN A 384 -28.19 -33.82 25.92
CA ASN A 384 -27.55 -34.84 26.75
C ASN A 384 -27.73 -36.21 26.10
N PHE A 385 -26.63 -36.76 25.57
CA PHE A 385 -26.66 -38.04 24.86
C PHE A 385 -27.00 -39.24 25.77
N ALA A 386 -26.78 -39.13 27.08
CA ALA A 386 -27.11 -40.19 28.02
C ALA A 386 -28.63 -40.43 28.16
N ASN A 387 -29.45 -39.48 27.74
CA ASN A 387 -30.92 -39.57 27.80
C ASN A 387 -31.52 -40.41 26.67
N PHE A 388 -30.72 -40.87 25.71
CA PHE A 388 -31.21 -41.62 24.55
C PHE A 388 -30.73 -43.07 24.62
N SER A 389 -31.69 -44.00 24.78
CA SER A 389 -31.43 -45.45 24.82
C SER A 389 -31.66 -46.15 23.48
N THR A 390 -32.24 -45.48 22.49
CA THR A 390 -32.51 -46.05 21.15
C THR A 390 -32.15 -45.06 20.04
N ASN A 391 -31.81 -45.60 18.86
CA ASN A 391 -31.50 -44.78 17.67
C ASN A 391 -32.65 -43.87 17.24
N LYS A 392 -33.90 -44.31 17.45
CA LYS A 392 -35.10 -43.51 17.15
C LYS A 392 -35.18 -42.29 18.07
N ASN A 393 -35.09 -42.50 19.39
CA ASN A 393 -35.15 -41.40 20.36
C ASN A 393 -33.98 -40.42 20.20
N LEU A 394 -32.79 -40.92 19.83
CA LEU A 394 -31.65 -40.07 19.51
C LEU A 394 -31.91 -39.18 18.29
N LYS A 395 -32.49 -39.73 17.22
CA LYS A 395 -32.85 -38.96 16.03
C LYS A 395 -33.86 -37.86 16.37
N ASP A 396 -34.92 -38.20 17.10
CA ASP A 396 -35.96 -37.25 17.52
C ASP A 396 -35.37 -36.15 18.43
N GLY A 397 -34.43 -36.52 19.32
CA GLY A 397 -33.70 -35.59 20.18
C GLY A 397 -32.80 -34.62 19.40
N LEU A 398 -32.11 -35.10 18.36
CA LEU A 398 -31.30 -34.28 17.47
C LEU A 398 -32.15 -33.30 16.63
N GLU A 399 -33.32 -33.73 16.18
CA GLU A 399 -34.28 -32.88 15.47
C GLU A 399 -34.81 -31.77 16.40
N SER A 400 -35.27 -32.12 17.60
CA SER A 400 -35.73 -31.16 18.61
C SER A 400 -34.64 -30.15 18.99
N PHE A 401 -33.40 -30.61 19.21
CA PHE A 401 -32.27 -29.72 19.47
C PHE A 401 -32.02 -28.74 18.32
N ASN A 402 -32.07 -29.23 17.08
CA ASN A 402 -31.87 -28.40 15.90
C ASN A 402 -32.99 -27.36 15.73
N ASP A 403 -34.23 -27.67 16.11
CA ASP A 403 -35.35 -26.74 16.07
C ASP A 403 -35.24 -25.67 17.17
N GLN A 404 -34.82 -26.05 18.39
CA GLN A 404 -34.49 -25.08 19.45
C GLN A 404 -33.36 -24.14 19.01
N TRP A 405 -32.34 -24.67 18.32
CA TRP A 405 -31.23 -23.90 17.79
C TRP A 405 -31.68 -22.88 16.73
N LYS A 406 -32.55 -23.29 15.79
CA LYS A 406 -33.15 -22.40 14.80
C LYS A 406 -33.99 -21.31 15.45
N ALA A 407 -34.83 -21.66 16.43
CA ALA A 407 -35.67 -20.70 17.14
C ALA A 407 -34.83 -19.63 17.86
N ARG A 408 -33.74 -20.05 18.52
CA ARG A 408 -32.77 -19.12 19.11
C ARG A 408 -32.19 -18.17 18.05
N LYS A 409 -31.74 -18.71 16.92
CA LYS A 409 -31.16 -17.91 15.83
C LYS A 409 -32.17 -16.91 15.25
N GLU A 410 -33.44 -17.28 15.15
CA GLU A 410 -34.51 -16.36 14.74
C GLU A 410 -34.63 -15.19 15.73
N VAL A 411 -34.56 -15.44 17.04
CA VAL A 411 -34.53 -14.38 18.07
C VAL A 411 -33.29 -13.49 17.95
N GLU A 412 -32.12 -14.06 17.65
CA GLU A 412 -30.90 -13.28 17.40
C GLU A 412 -31.01 -12.38 16.16
N GLU A 413 -31.59 -12.86 15.07
CA GLU A 413 -31.86 -12.03 13.88
C GLU A 413 -32.92 -10.94 14.16
N MET A 414 -33.91 -11.21 15.03
CA MET A 414 -34.84 -10.18 15.50
C MET A 414 -34.13 -9.07 16.30
N ARG A 415 -33.12 -9.42 17.10
CA ARG A 415 -32.27 -8.43 17.80
C ARG A 415 -31.45 -7.61 16.81
N LEU A 416 -30.97 -8.24 15.74
CA LEU A 416 -30.25 -7.54 14.68
C LEU A 416 -31.16 -6.53 13.96
N ALA A 417 -32.42 -6.90 13.70
CA ALA A 417 -33.41 -5.99 13.11
C ALA A 417 -33.73 -4.80 14.03
N TYR A 418 -33.84 -5.06 15.33
CA TYR A 418 -33.97 -4.00 16.33
C TYR A 418 -32.78 -3.02 16.29
N VAL A 419 -31.54 -3.52 16.18
CA VAL A 419 -30.37 -2.65 16.00
C VAL A 419 -30.52 -1.81 14.74
N ALA A 420 -30.89 -2.41 13.60
CA ALA A 420 -31.07 -1.70 12.33
C ALA A 420 -32.10 -0.56 12.42
N PHE A 421 -33.30 -0.86 12.92
CA PHE A 421 -34.40 0.11 12.96
C PHE A 421 -34.13 1.27 13.91
N THR A 422 -33.40 1.01 15.00
CA THR A 422 -33.03 2.05 15.99
C THR A 422 -31.82 2.90 15.57
N ARG A 423 -31.25 2.69 14.38
CA ARG A 423 -30.20 3.60 13.87
C ARG A 423 -30.79 4.88 13.24
N ALA A 424 -32.09 4.91 12.95
CA ALA A 424 -32.78 6.05 12.35
C ALA A 424 -33.21 7.07 13.40
N LYS A 425 -32.89 8.35 13.20
CA LYS A 425 -33.39 9.46 14.04
C LYS A 425 -34.69 10.06 13.53
N HIS A 426 -34.81 10.24 12.21
CA HIS A 426 -35.96 10.90 11.59
C HIS A 426 -36.72 9.99 10.62
N GLY A 427 -36.07 9.37 9.64
CA GLY A 427 -36.75 8.57 8.61
C GLY A 427 -36.26 7.14 8.56
N LEU A 428 -37.17 6.17 8.63
CA LEU A 428 -36.87 4.74 8.44
C LEU A 428 -37.60 4.20 7.20
N PHE A 429 -36.86 3.66 6.23
CA PHE A 429 -37.42 3.00 5.06
C PHE A 429 -37.17 1.50 5.10
N CYS A 430 -38.22 0.71 5.31
CA CYS A 430 -38.22 -0.75 5.31
C CYS A 430 -38.72 -1.29 3.96
N SER A 431 -37.86 -1.92 3.16
CA SER A 431 -38.25 -2.39 1.83
C SER A 431 -37.97 -3.88 1.60
N THR A 432 -38.66 -4.45 0.61
CA THR A 432 -38.38 -5.79 0.10
C THR A 432 -38.78 -5.91 -1.37
N SER A 433 -38.29 -6.95 -2.03
CA SER A 433 -38.69 -7.31 -3.40
C SER A 433 -39.03 -8.80 -3.51
N HIS A 434 -40.02 -9.14 -4.33
CA HIS A 434 -40.40 -10.53 -4.58
C HIS A 434 -39.33 -11.31 -5.35
N PHE A 435 -38.85 -10.77 -6.48
CA PHE A 435 -37.78 -11.37 -7.26
C PHE A 435 -36.42 -10.80 -6.87
N ARG A 436 -35.57 -11.67 -6.33
CA ARG A 436 -34.20 -11.35 -5.88
C ARG A 436 -33.19 -12.01 -6.83
N ASN A 437 -32.20 -12.75 -6.30
CA ASN A 437 -31.22 -13.47 -7.12
C ASN A 437 -31.70 -14.84 -7.61
N GLY A 438 -32.74 -15.40 -6.98
CA GLY A 438 -33.31 -16.71 -7.30
C GLY A 438 -34.33 -16.66 -8.43
N GLU A 439 -34.72 -17.83 -8.96
CA GLU A 439 -35.70 -17.92 -10.05
C GLU A 439 -37.14 -17.67 -9.60
N ASN A 440 -37.47 -17.98 -8.35
CA ASN A 440 -38.82 -17.93 -7.80
C ASN A 440 -39.04 -16.67 -6.95
N ALA A 441 -40.28 -16.17 -6.96
CA ALA A 441 -40.72 -15.09 -6.08
C ALA A 441 -40.66 -15.52 -4.61
N VAL A 442 -40.32 -14.57 -3.74
CA VAL A 442 -40.20 -14.77 -2.29
C VAL A 442 -41.20 -13.86 -1.57
N ALA A 443 -41.83 -14.38 -0.53
CA ALA A 443 -42.74 -13.60 0.30
C ALA A 443 -41.97 -12.56 1.15
N PRO A 444 -42.61 -11.46 1.56
CA PRO A 444 -42.07 -10.56 2.57
C PRO A 444 -41.78 -11.30 3.88
N SER A 445 -40.73 -10.88 4.58
CA SER A 445 -40.36 -11.45 5.87
C SER A 445 -41.36 -11.07 6.97
N LYS A 446 -41.33 -11.83 8.07
CA LYS A 446 -42.05 -11.44 9.30
C LYS A 446 -41.65 -10.03 9.78
N LEU A 447 -40.38 -9.63 9.61
CA LEU A 447 -39.89 -8.30 9.98
C LEU A 447 -40.56 -7.19 9.16
N TYR A 448 -40.69 -7.38 7.85
CA TYR A 448 -41.43 -6.46 6.99
C TYR A 448 -42.88 -6.33 7.44
N LEU A 449 -43.57 -7.46 7.65
CA LEU A 449 -44.97 -7.49 8.07
C LEU A 449 -45.19 -6.77 9.41
N ILE A 450 -44.26 -6.91 10.36
CA ILE A 450 -44.30 -6.18 11.63
C ILE A 450 -44.24 -4.67 11.39
N CYS A 451 -43.35 -4.20 10.53
CA CYS A 451 -43.26 -2.78 10.20
C CYS A 451 -44.55 -2.29 9.54
N ALA A 452 -45.01 -3.00 8.50
CA ALA A 452 -46.20 -2.66 7.74
C ALA A 452 -47.47 -2.62 8.61
N GLN A 453 -47.64 -3.58 9.51
CA GLN A 453 -48.80 -3.66 10.41
C GLN A 453 -48.85 -2.48 11.40
N HIS A 454 -47.71 -1.94 11.80
CA HIS A 454 -47.64 -0.85 12.77
C HIS A 454 -47.64 0.56 12.13
N LEU A 455 -47.47 0.68 10.81
CA LEU A 455 -47.51 1.96 10.09
C LEU A 455 -48.72 2.85 10.42
N PRO A 456 -49.97 2.34 10.49
CA PRO A 456 -51.13 3.19 10.77
C PRO A 456 -51.10 3.84 12.17
N SER A 457 -50.26 3.31 13.06
CA SER A 457 -50.08 3.81 14.43
C SER A 457 -48.96 4.86 14.53
N ILE A 458 -48.23 5.11 13.44
CA ILE A 458 -47.06 5.98 13.38
C ILE A 458 -47.41 7.23 12.57
N ALA A 459 -47.21 8.41 13.16
CA ALA A 459 -47.36 9.66 12.43
C ALA A 459 -46.35 9.70 11.26
N GLY A 460 -46.81 9.93 10.03
CA GLY A 460 -45.96 9.84 8.83
C GLY A 460 -45.74 8.42 8.30
N GLY A 461 -46.45 7.42 8.82
CA GLY A 461 -46.43 6.04 8.33
C GLY A 461 -47.03 5.92 6.93
N VAL A 462 -46.24 5.54 5.92
CA VAL A 462 -46.71 5.39 4.52
C VAL A 462 -46.23 4.08 3.90
N VAL A 463 -47.10 3.43 3.12
CA VAL A 463 -46.73 2.36 2.19
C VAL A 463 -46.57 2.97 0.81
N LEU A 464 -45.34 3.07 0.30
CA LEU A 464 -45.05 3.65 -1.02
C LEU A 464 -45.41 2.69 -2.16
N ALA A 465 -45.22 1.40 -1.94
CA ALA A 465 -45.52 0.35 -2.91
C ALA A 465 -45.98 -0.91 -2.17
N ASP A 466 -46.99 -1.56 -2.71
CA ASP A 466 -47.50 -2.86 -2.23
C ASP A 466 -47.74 -3.75 -3.43
N THR A 467 -46.66 -4.09 -4.13
CA THR A 467 -46.74 -4.97 -5.31
C THR A 467 -47.18 -6.37 -4.87
N PRO A 468 -48.23 -6.96 -5.48
CA PRO A 468 -48.62 -8.33 -5.17
C PRO A 468 -47.54 -9.32 -5.65
N ILE A 469 -47.56 -10.55 -5.11
CA ILE A 469 -46.63 -11.61 -5.52
C ILE A 469 -46.79 -11.84 -7.03
N PRO A 470 -45.75 -11.59 -7.85
CA PRO A 470 -45.82 -11.77 -9.29
C PRO A 470 -45.91 -13.25 -9.65
N GLU A 471 -46.67 -13.56 -10.70
CA GLU A 471 -46.67 -14.89 -11.31
C GLU A 471 -45.49 -15.04 -12.28
N GLY A 472 -44.95 -16.25 -12.39
CA GLY A 472 -43.90 -16.57 -13.37
C GLY A 472 -42.49 -16.65 -12.79
N ARG A 473 -41.49 -16.53 -13.68
CA ARG A 473 -40.06 -16.64 -13.36
C ARG A 473 -39.48 -15.25 -13.18
N ASN A 474 -38.43 -15.14 -12.37
CA ASN A 474 -37.69 -13.89 -12.20
C ASN A 474 -37.34 -13.25 -13.56
N PRO A 475 -37.78 -12.00 -13.83
CA PRO A 475 -37.49 -11.30 -15.07
C PRO A 475 -36.00 -11.24 -15.42
N LEU A 476 -35.11 -11.15 -14.42
CA LEU A 476 -33.65 -11.15 -14.61
C LEU A 476 -33.07 -12.51 -15.01
N LYS A 477 -33.83 -13.60 -14.85
CA LYS A 477 -33.44 -14.96 -15.26
C LYS A 477 -34.02 -15.32 -16.62
N GLU A 478 -35.19 -14.78 -16.95
CA GLU A 478 -35.80 -14.91 -18.26
C GLU A 478 -35.09 -14.03 -19.29
N ASN A 479 -34.83 -12.78 -18.92
CA ASN A 479 -34.06 -11.82 -19.70
C ASN A 479 -32.79 -11.45 -18.92
N PRO A 480 -31.73 -12.29 -18.98
CA PRO A 480 -30.48 -11.97 -18.31
C PRO A 480 -29.93 -10.65 -18.85
N ILE A 481 -29.40 -9.83 -17.96
CA ILE A 481 -28.66 -8.63 -18.34
C ILE A 481 -27.44 -9.10 -19.12
N THR A 482 -27.44 -8.86 -20.43
CA THR A 482 -26.30 -9.13 -21.31
C THR A 482 -25.54 -7.85 -21.60
N GLY A 483 -24.24 -7.98 -21.78
CA GLY A 483 -23.37 -6.91 -22.26
C GLY A 483 -22.59 -7.42 -23.47
N ASN A 484 -22.34 -6.54 -24.43
CA ASN A 484 -21.47 -6.84 -25.56
C ASN A 484 -20.04 -6.41 -25.21
N TRP A 485 -19.06 -7.23 -25.55
CA TRP A 485 -17.64 -6.85 -25.49
C TRP A 485 -16.95 -7.23 -26.79
N PRO A 486 -16.30 -6.28 -27.50
CA PRO A 486 -16.30 -4.83 -27.24
C PRO A 486 -17.71 -4.24 -27.42
N ASP A 487 -18.12 -3.28 -26.58
CA ASP A 487 -19.43 -2.62 -26.70
C ASP A 487 -19.37 -1.50 -27.76
N PRO A 488 -20.01 -1.65 -28.94
CA PRO A 488 -19.96 -0.68 -30.03
C PRO A 488 -20.89 0.53 -29.80
N THR A 489 -21.66 0.55 -28.71
CA THR A 489 -22.74 1.52 -28.44
C THR A 489 -22.58 2.24 -27.10
N SER A 490 -21.51 1.95 -26.36
CA SER A 490 -21.43 2.37 -24.95
C SER A 490 -21.20 3.87 -24.74
N LYS A 491 -21.56 4.32 -23.53
CA LYS A 491 -21.07 5.53 -22.87
C LYS A 491 -19.54 5.71 -23.02
N TYR A 492 -18.75 4.63 -23.11
CA TYR A 492 -17.31 4.68 -23.29
C TYR A 492 -16.90 5.16 -24.68
N GLN A 493 -17.72 4.91 -25.72
CA GLN A 493 -17.44 5.45 -27.05
C GLN A 493 -17.65 6.96 -27.09
N LEU A 494 -18.70 7.47 -26.43
CA LEU A 494 -18.89 8.92 -26.26
C LEU A 494 -17.74 9.56 -25.47
N ILE A 495 -17.27 8.91 -24.40
CA ILE A 495 -16.08 9.36 -23.64
C ILE A 495 -14.85 9.34 -24.54
N ALA A 496 -14.62 8.27 -25.30
CA ALA A 496 -13.49 8.17 -26.22
C ALA A 496 -13.54 9.23 -27.33
N GLU A 497 -14.73 9.55 -27.85
CA GLU A 497 -14.94 10.63 -28.81
C GLU A 497 -14.63 11.98 -28.18
N ARG A 498 -15.14 12.27 -26.97
CA ARG A 498 -14.79 13.49 -26.22
C ARG A 498 -13.29 13.59 -25.96
N VAL A 499 -12.63 12.50 -25.58
CA VAL A 499 -11.16 12.47 -25.39
C VAL A 499 -10.45 12.75 -26.71
N LYS A 500 -10.90 12.18 -27.83
CA LYS A 500 -10.35 12.48 -29.17
C LYS A 500 -10.57 13.93 -29.57
N GLU A 501 -11.73 14.50 -29.26
CA GLU A 501 -12.02 15.91 -29.51
C GLU A 501 -11.14 16.82 -28.66
N SER A 502 -11.01 16.55 -27.37
CA SER A 502 -10.09 17.26 -26.47
C SER A 502 -8.64 17.17 -26.95
N ALA A 503 -8.20 15.98 -27.37
CA ALA A 503 -6.86 15.79 -27.93
C ALA A 503 -6.65 16.59 -29.22
N LYS A 504 -7.64 16.61 -30.13
CA LYS A 504 -7.61 17.46 -31.33
C LYS A 504 -7.58 18.94 -30.97
N PHE A 505 -8.38 19.36 -29.99
CA PHE A 505 -8.41 20.74 -29.50
C PHE A 505 -7.04 21.16 -28.97
N VAL A 506 -6.43 20.35 -28.10
CA VAL A 506 -5.07 20.58 -27.57
C VAL A 506 -4.04 20.62 -28.70
N ALA A 507 -4.09 19.66 -29.65
CA ALA A 507 -3.15 19.63 -30.78
C ALA A 507 -3.32 20.84 -31.74
N SER A 508 -4.53 21.39 -31.85
CA SER A 508 -4.82 22.58 -32.65
C SER A 508 -4.59 23.91 -31.92
N SER A 509 -4.35 23.86 -30.60
CA SER A 509 -4.14 25.04 -29.77
C SER A 509 -2.77 25.67 -30.04
N LYS A 510 -2.71 27.00 -30.02
CA LYS A 510 -1.46 27.75 -30.17
C LYS A 510 -0.89 28.10 -28.80
N ALA A 511 0.43 28.06 -28.68
CA ALA A 511 1.11 28.56 -27.50
C ALA A 511 0.83 30.06 -27.31
N PHE A 512 0.65 30.48 -26.06
CA PHE A 512 0.53 31.89 -25.72
C PHE A 512 1.83 32.63 -26.05
N THR A 513 1.70 33.85 -26.54
CA THR A 513 2.83 34.77 -26.72
C THR A 513 3.29 35.34 -25.37
N LEU A 514 4.54 35.81 -25.30
CA LEU A 514 5.09 36.44 -24.09
C LEU A 514 4.25 37.64 -23.62
N ALA A 515 3.72 38.42 -24.58
CA ALA A 515 2.88 39.58 -24.31
C ALA A 515 1.53 39.19 -23.71
N GLU A 516 0.89 38.13 -24.22
CA GLU A 516 -0.36 37.57 -23.68
C GLU A 516 -0.15 37.01 -22.27
N LEU A 517 0.97 36.31 -22.03
CA LEU A 517 1.35 35.81 -20.71
C LEU A 517 1.53 36.95 -19.70
N THR A 518 2.25 38.02 -20.08
CA THR A 518 2.47 39.17 -19.20
C THR A 518 1.17 39.92 -18.91
N ALA A 519 0.26 40.00 -19.89
CA ALA A 519 -1.06 40.61 -19.69
C ALA A 519 -1.92 39.80 -18.72
N LEU A 520 -1.93 38.47 -18.83
CA LEU A 520 -2.66 37.57 -17.93
C LEU A 520 -2.10 37.59 -16.50
N GLN A 521 -0.77 37.63 -16.34
CA GLN A 521 -0.14 37.79 -15.02
C GLN A 521 -0.54 39.10 -14.34
N LYS A 522 -0.46 40.24 -15.06
CA LYS A 522 -0.87 41.54 -14.52
C LYS A 522 -2.35 41.57 -14.14
N LEU A 523 -3.20 40.90 -14.91
CA LEU A 523 -4.63 40.74 -14.58
C LEU A 523 -4.83 39.97 -13.27
N GLY A 524 -4.10 38.86 -13.08
CA GLY A 524 -4.12 38.07 -11.84
C GLY A 524 -3.61 38.85 -10.62
N GLU A 525 -2.49 39.58 -10.77
CA GLU A 525 -1.92 40.42 -9.71
C GLU A 525 -2.87 41.56 -9.31
N ASN A 526 -3.52 42.22 -10.28
CA ASN A 526 -4.50 43.26 -10.01
C ASN A 526 -5.77 42.71 -9.36
N ALA A 527 -6.22 41.51 -9.74
CA ALA A 527 -7.36 40.84 -9.12
C ALA A 527 -7.05 40.43 -7.67
N ALA A 528 -5.85 39.87 -7.40
CA ALA A 528 -5.40 39.53 -6.06
C ALA A 528 -5.24 40.76 -5.15
N ALA A 529 -4.79 41.89 -5.71
CA ALA A 529 -4.70 43.17 -4.99
C ALA A 529 -6.09 43.79 -4.71
N ALA A 530 -7.08 43.55 -5.55
CA ALA A 530 -8.45 44.04 -5.39
C ALA A 530 -9.32 43.17 -4.47
N ALA A 531 -9.03 41.87 -4.35
CA ALA A 531 -9.85 40.88 -3.66
C ALA A 531 -9.58 40.71 -2.15
N GLY A 532 -9.04 41.72 -1.45
CA GLY A 532 -8.77 41.61 -0.01
C GLY A 532 -9.96 41.04 0.78
N ASP A 533 -9.75 39.90 1.45
CA ASP A 533 -10.66 39.08 2.30
C ASP A 533 -12.15 38.94 1.92
N GLN A 534 -12.58 39.40 0.74
CA GLN A 534 -13.96 39.34 0.26
C GLN A 534 -14.02 38.71 -1.13
N PHE A 535 -14.81 37.63 -1.22
CA PHE A 535 -15.15 36.95 -2.47
C PHE A 535 -15.86 37.92 -3.43
N ILE A 536 -15.24 38.17 -4.59
CA ILE A 536 -15.84 38.95 -5.68
C ILE A 536 -16.58 37.99 -6.63
N GLU A 537 -17.89 38.13 -6.75
CA GLU A 537 -18.64 37.57 -7.89
C GLU A 537 -18.29 38.38 -9.15
N THR A 538 -17.39 37.85 -9.99
CA THR A 538 -17.09 38.44 -11.31
C THR A 538 -17.89 37.78 -12.42
N ASP A 539 -18.38 38.58 -13.37
CA ASP A 539 -19.03 38.13 -14.61
C ASP A 539 -18.26 37.01 -15.34
N SER A 540 -18.98 36.15 -16.06
CA SER A 540 -18.50 34.88 -16.66
C SER A 540 -17.29 34.98 -17.60
N VAL A 541 -17.02 36.16 -18.17
CA VAL A 541 -15.85 36.41 -19.03
C VAL A 541 -14.60 36.81 -18.21
N GLY A 542 -14.79 37.51 -17.08
CA GLY A 542 -13.73 37.92 -16.16
C GLY A 542 -13.23 36.76 -15.31
N ALA A 543 -14.15 35.94 -14.78
CA ALA A 543 -13.83 34.73 -14.01
C ALA A 543 -12.90 33.79 -14.81
N ASN A 544 -13.20 33.60 -16.10
CA ASN A 544 -12.47 32.70 -16.98
C ASN A 544 -11.06 33.22 -17.37
N GLN A 545 -10.77 34.51 -17.19
CA GLN A 545 -9.42 35.08 -17.37
C GLN A 545 -8.62 35.04 -16.05
N ILE A 546 -9.28 35.19 -14.91
CA ILE A 546 -8.68 35.06 -13.58
C ILE A 546 -8.25 33.60 -13.35
N ASP A 547 -9.09 32.62 -13.68
CA ASP A 547 -8.74 31.19 -13.60
C ASP A 547 -7.51 30.84 -14.45
N LYS A 548 -7.38 31.43 -15.65
CA LYS A 548 -6.20 31.26 -16.51
C LYS A 548 -4.93 31.82 -15.87
N SER A 549 -5.02 32.96 -15.18
CA SER A 549 -3.86 33.57 -14.51
C SER A 549 -3.36 32.72 -13.34
N VAL A 550 -4.27 32.08 -12.58
CA VAL A 550 -3.93 31.16 -11.49
C VAL A 550 -3.21 29.92 -12.03
N VAL A 551 -3.80 29.27 -13.04
CA VAL A 551 -3.19 28.09 -13.68
C VAL A 551 -1.82 28.43 -14.29
N LEU A 552 -1.67 29.62 -14.89
CA LEU A 552 -0.38 30.06 -15.43
C LEU A 552 0.68 30.25 -14.35
N SER A 553 0.32 30.81 -13.19
CA SER A 553 1.22 30.94 -12.04
C SER A 553 1.69 29.58 -11.55
N ASP A 554 0.77 28.62 -11.38
CA ASP A 554 1.10 27.26 -10.95
C ASP A 554 2.02 26.55 -11.96
N LEU A 555 1.71 26.65 -13.26
CA LEU A 555 2.56 26.11 -14.33
C LEU A 555 3.96 26.73 -14.31
N HIS A 556 4.05 28.05 -14.09
CA HIS A 556 5.33 28.74 -14.03
C HIS A 556 6.15 28.28 -12.81
N ALA A 557 5.51 28.10 -11.66
CA ALA A 557 6.14 27.56 -10.46
C ALA A 557 6.67 26.13 -10.68
N ILE A 558 5.86 25.24 -11.28
CA ILE A 558 6.26 23.86 -11.60
C ILE A 558 7.43 23.84 -12.59
N ILE A 559 7.38 24.66 -13.66
CA ILE A 559 8.47 24.76 -14.64
C ILE A 559 9.76 25.26 -13.97
N ASN A 560 9.66 26.25 -13.09
CA ASN A 560 10.82 26.75 -12.35
C ASN A 560 11.37 25.70 -11.39
N GLU A 561 10.52 24.94 -10.69
CA GLU A 561 10.96 23.81 -9.86
C GLU A 561 11.70 22.76 -10.69
N LEU A 562 11.16 22.39 -11.86
CA LEU A 562 11.79 21.42 -12.77
C LEU A 562 13.15 21.91 -13.30
N LYS A 563 13.26 23.19 -13.68
CA LYS A 563 14.53 23.81 -14.09
C LYS A 563 15.54 23.89 -12.94
N ASN A 564 15.08 24.24 -11.74
CA ASN A 564 15.96 24.31 -10.57
C ASN A 564 16.45 22.91 -10.14
N LYS A 565 15.66 21.85 -10.38
CA LYS A 565 16.10 20.45 -10.21
C LYS A 565 17.20 20.04 -11.19
N SER A 566 17.30 20.65 -12.37
CA SER A 566 18.30 20.30 -13.38
C SER A 566 19.64 21.00 -13.22
N ASP A 567 19.66 22.22 -12.66
CA ASP A 567 20.82 23.10 -12.91
C ASP A 567 21.96 23.00 -11.88
N ILE A 568 21.72 22.74 -10.58
CA ILE A 568 22.83 22.57 -9.62
C ILE A 568 22.39 21.66 -8.46
N THR A 569 22.90 20.42 -8.40
CA THR A 569 22.77 19.63 -7.16
C THR A 569 23.97 19.92 -6.26
N ASN A 570 23.81 20.86 -5.33
CA ASN A 570 24.84 21.12 -4.32
C ASN A 570 25.01 19.86 -3.45
N VAL A 571 26.18 19.25 -3.51
CA VAL A 571 26.55 18.14 -2.61
C VAL A 571 27.30 18.72 -1.43
N PHE A 572 26.62 18.76 -0.27
CA PHE A 572 27.22 19.25 0.96
C PHE A 572 28.26 18.25 1.48
N LEU A 573 29.47 18.74 1.78
CA LEU A 573 30.46 17.92 2.47
C LEU A 573 30.02 17.67 3.91
N PRO A 574 30.23 16.45 4.43
CA PRO A 574 29.99 16.16 5.84
C PRO A 574 30.80 17.08 6.76
N THR A 575 30.22 17.51 7.88
CA THR A 575 30.89 18.33 8.91
C THR A 575 32.06 17.60 9.59
N ARG A 576 32.14 16.28 9.40
CA ARG A 576 33.24 15.41 9.84
C ARG A 576 33.84 14.68 8.64
N LEU A 577 35.13 14.90 8.38
CA LEU A 577 35.86 14.25 7.29
C LEU A 577 36.91 13.29 7.83
N SER A 578 37.09 12.14 7.17
CA SER A 578 38.26 11.30 7.40
C SER A 578 39.43 11.79 6.54
N VAL A 579 40.67 11.52 6.97
CA VAL A 579 41.87 11.83 6.15
C VAL A 579 41.80 11.16 4.77
N SER A 580 41.22 9.96 4.68
CA SER A 580 40.99 9.26 3.41
C SER A 580 40.01 10.02 2.50
N THR A 581 38.96 10.61 3.08
CA THR A 581 37.99 11.45 2.35
C THR A 581 38.64 12.72 1.81
N LEU A 582 39.55 13.34 2.58
CA LEU A 582 40.32 14.50 2.11
C LEU A 582 41.27 14.15 0.96
N LEU A 583 41.81 12.93 0.96
CA LEU A 583 42.66 12.47 -0.14
C LEU A 583 41.84 12.31 -1.43
N TYR A 584 40.64 11.74 -1.35
CA TYR A 584 39.70 11.69 -2.49
C TYR A 584 39.31 13.08 -2.98
N LEU A 585 39.04 14.01 -2.06
CA LEU A 585 38.74 15.39 -2.40
C LEU A 585 39.85 16.04 -3.22
N LYS A 586 41.12 15.79 -2.89
CA LYS A 586 42.27 16.33 -3.63
C LYS A 586 42.46 15.64 -4.99
N GLN A 587 42.15 14.34 -5.10
CA GLN A 587 42.31 13.57 -6.34
C GLN A 587 41.22 13.86 -7.37
N ASP A 588 39.95 13.70 -6.97
CA ASP A 588 38.79 13.91 -7.84
C ASP A 588 37.58 14.39 -6.99
N PRO A 589 37.39 15.72 -6.89
CA PRO A 589 36.23 16.29 -6.19
C PRO A 589 34.88 15.84 -6.75
N ASN A 590 34.80 15.59 -8.07
CA ASN A 590 33.54 15.23 -8.73
C ASN A 590 33.16 13.78 -8.41
N GLU A 591 34.13 12.86 -8.38
CA GLU A 591 33.90 11.47 -7.97
C GLU A 591 33.44 11.40 -6.51
N LEU A 592 34.05 12.18 -5.62
CA LEU A 592 33.63 12.25 -4.22
C LEU A 592 32.19 12.76 -4.08
N ALA A 593 31.81 13.79 -4.83
CA ALA A 593 30.44 14.31 -4.84
C ALA A 593 29.42 13.27 -5.30
N LEU A 594 29.76 12.47 -6.32
CA LEU A 594 28.93 11.37 -6.80
C LEU A 594 28.80 10.26 -5.74
N ARG A 595 29.88 9.89 -5.05
CA ARG A 595 29.86 8.87 -3.97
C ARG A 595 29.05 9.31 -2.76
N LEU A 596 29.13 10.58 -2.37
CA LEU A 596 28.30 11.13 -1.28
C LEU A 596 26.82 11.14 -1.65
N ARG A 597 26.50 11.46 -2.91
CA ARG A 597 25.12 11.47 -3.43
C ARG A 597 24.55 10.06 -3.62
N ARG A 598 25.37 9.11 -4.06
CA ARG A 598 25.00 7.72 -4.32
C ARG A 598 26.05 6.80 -3.70
N PRO A 599 25.93 6.47 -2.40
CA PRO A 599 26.86 5.58 -1.73
C PRO A 599 26.72 4.18 -2.34
N MET A 600 27.60 3.85 -3.28
CA MET A 600 27.71 2.50 -3.81
C MET A 600 28.59 1.69 -2.86
N PRO A 601 28.26 0.42 -2.57
CA PRO A 601 29.18 -0.49 -1.90
C PRO A 601 30.50 -0.53 -2.70
N ASN A 602 31.60 -0.20 -2.05
CA ASN A 602 32.91 -0.33 -2.68
C ASN A 602 33.19 -1.82 -2.92
N HIS A 603 33.73 -2.16 -4.08
CA HIS A 603 34.24 -3.51 -4.31
C HIS A 603 35.33 -3.79 -3.26
N THR A 604 35.28 -4.93 -2.58
CA THR A 604 36.32 -5.31 -1.62
C THR A 604 37.64 -5.48 -2.39
N ASP A 605 38.53 -4.50 -2.29
CA ASP A 605 39.84 -4.56 -2.91
C ASP A 605 40.71 -5.56 -2.14
N LYS A 606 41.23 -6.58 -2.86
CA LYS A 606 42.09 -7.64 -2.31
C LYS A 606 43.34 -7.06 -1.64
N TYR A 607 43.86 -5.92 -2.13
CA TYR A 607 45.03 -5.27 -1.55
C TYR A 607 44.71 -4.49 -0.26
N ALA A 608 43.48 -3.97 -0.12
CA ALA A 608 43.04 -3.26 1.08
C ALA A 608 42.88 -4.21 2.28
N ARG A 609 42.33 -5.42 2.06
CA ARG A 609 42.17 -6.45 3.10
C ARG A 609 43.53 -6.88 3.70
N ARG A 610 44.56 -7.04 2.85
CA ARG A 610 45.94 -7.35 3.27
C ARG A 610 46.53 -6.24 4.14
N GLY A 611 46.32 -4.98 3.75
CA GLY A 611 46.71 -3.83 4.55
C GLY A 611 46.13 -3.91 5.96
N THR A 612 44.81 -4.04 6.08
CA THR A 612 44.13 -4.10 7.39
C THR A 612 44.63 -5.25 8.26
N GLN A 613 44.83 -6.45 7.71
CA GLN A 613 45.38 -7.60 8.46
C GLN A 613 46.81 -7.36 8.95
N PHE A 614 47.63 -6.68 8.16
CA PHE A 614 49.00 -6.32 8.55
C PHE A 614 49.02 -5.29 9.70
N HIS A 615 48.15 -4.26 9.66
CA HIS A 615 48.01 -3.29 10.75
C HIS A 615 47.50 -3.93 12.06
N LEU A 616 46.50 -4.81 11.97
CA LEU A 616 46.01 -5.58 13.14
C LEU A 616 47.11 -6.46 13.75
N TRP A 617 47.97 -7.05 12.92
CA TRP A 617 49.12 -7.80 13.42
C TRP A 617 50.16 -6.90 14.11
N LEU A 618 50.46 -5.73 13.54
CA LEU A 618 51.37 -4.75 14.14
C LEU A 618 50.89 -4.23 15.49
N GLU A 619 49.58 -3.94 15.62
CA GLU A 619 48.98 -3.50 16.89
C GLU A 619 49.19 -4.55 18.00
N ASN A 620 48.97 -5.83 17.66
CA ASN A 620 49.21 -6.95 18.59
C ASN A 620 50.69 -7.12 18.96
N GLN A 621 51.62 -6.81 18.04
CA GLN A 621 53.06 -6.90 18.27
C GLN A 621 53.54 -5.91 19.35
N PHE A 622 52.92 -4.73 19.45
CA PHE A 622 53.29 -3.69 20.42
C PHE A 622 52.46 -3.69 21.72
N LYS A 623 51.58 -4.69 21.94
CA LYS A 623 50.76 -4.90 23.17
C LYS A 623 49.88 -3.72 23.60
N HIS A 624 49.53 -2.82 22.69
CA HIS A 624 48.57 -1.73 22.96
C HIS A 624 47.28 -2.01 22.20
N ALA A 625 46.35 -2.75 22.82
CA ALA A 625 45.02 -2.93 22.26
C ALA A 625 44.24 -1.60 22.39
N SER A 626 44.08 -0.88 21.28
CA SER A 626 43.09 0.19 21.21
C SER A 626 41.70 -0.42 21.02
N LEU A 627 40.67 0.26 21.54
CA LEU A 627 39.28 -0.16 21.34
C LEU A 627 38.93 -0.15 19.85
N ILE A 628 38.49 -1.29 19.34
CA ILE A 628 38.04 -1.51 17.96
C ILE A 628 36.96 -0.49 17.59
N SER A 629 37.11 0.18 16.45
CA SER A 629 36.11 1.16 15.99
C SER A 629 34.93 0.47 15.30
N MET A 630 33.72 1.03 15.43
CA MET A 630 32.50 0.45 14.84
C MET A 630 32.60 0.28 13.31
N ASP A 631 33.39 1.12 12.64
CA ASP A 631 33.64 1.08 11.19
C ASP A 631 34.46 -0.17 10.76
N GLU A 632 35.28 -0.74 11.64
CA GLU A 632 36.06 -1.97 11.38
C GLU A 632 35.22 -3.25 11.51
N ILE A 633 34.17 -3.23 12.35
CA ILE A 633 33.26 -4.37 12.55
C ILE A 633 32.41 -4.60 11.28
N PHE A 634 31.95 -3.53 10.63
CA PHE A 634 31.13 -3.63 9.41
C PHE A 634 31.92 -4.09 8.17
N ASN A 635 33.24 -3.91 8.14
CA ASN A 635 34.09 -4.36 7.03
C ASN A 635 34.56 -5.82 7.16
N ASN A 636 34.36 -6.47 8.32
CA ASN A 636 34.87 -7.81 8.59
C ASN A 636 33.88 -8.95 8.32
N SER A 637 32.68 -8.68 7.80
CA SER A 637 31.73 -9.73 7.42
C SER A 637 31.93 -10.18 5.98
N ALA A 638 32.97 -10.98 5.70
CA ALA A 638 33.02 -11.83 4.50
C ALA A 638 34.06 -12.97 4.60
N ASN A 639 33.52 -14.18 4.43
CA ASN A 639 34.09 -15.52 4.25
C ASN A 639 35.62 -15.70 4.00
N ASP A 640 36.06 -16.83 4.54
CA ASP A 640 37.38 -17.45 4.47
C ASP A 640 37.48 -18.27 3.16
N ASP A 641 37.93 -17.64 2.07
CA ASP A 641 38.28 -18.33 0.83
C ASP A 641 39.78 -18.11 0.55
N GLN A 642 40.53 -19.21 0.65
CA GLN A 642 41.95 -19.30 0.30
C GLN A 642 42.13 -19.35 -1.23
N ALA A 643 42.77 -18.34 -1.84
CA ALA A 643 43.41 -18.50 -3.14
C ALA A 643 44.52 -17.46 -3.43
N GLU A 644 45.60 -17.99 -3.99
CA GLU A 644 46.85 -17.47 -4.59
C GLU A 644 47.17 -15.96 -4.57
N LEU A 645 48.38 -15.65 -4.07
CA LEU A 645 48.90 -14.34 -3.64
C LEU A 645 50.27 -14.05 -4.30
N ASP A 646 50.56 -12.79 -4.64
CA ASP A 646 51.89 -12.37 -5.15
C ASP A 646 52.97 -12.19 -4.05
N ALA A 647 52.56 -12.01 -2.78
CA ALA A 647 53.41 -12.13 -1.59
C ALA A 647 52.53 -12.37 -0.35
N PRO A 648 52.64 -13.51 0.35
CA PRO A 648 51.86 -13.81 1.56
C PRO A 648 52.07 -12.80 2.70
N LEU A 649 51.05 -12.63 3.56
CA LEU A 649 51.10 -11.78 4.77
C LEU A 649 52.36 -12.05 5.63
N GLN A 650 52.82 -13.30 5.65
CA GLN A 650 54.04 -13.73 6.34
C GLN A 650 55.30 -13.01 5.83
N ASP A 651 55.39 -12.74 4.53
CA ASP A 651 56.54 -12.05 3.94
C ASP A 651 56.57 -10.58 4.38
N LEU A 652 55.41 -9.92 4.45
CA LEU A 652 55.30 -8.55 4.97
C LEU A 652 55.68 -8.48 6.45
N GLN A 653 55.25 -9.46 7.24
CA GLN A 653 55.63 -9.57 8.66
C GLN A 653 57.13 -9.72 8.83
N GLN A 654 57.76 -10.62 8.05
CA GLN A 654 59.20 -10.82 8.08
C GLN A 654 59.99 -9.59 7.60
N ALA A 655 59.55 -8.97 6.50
CA ALA A 655 60.17 -7.76 5.97
C ALA A 655 60.12 -6.60 6.99
N TRP A 656 58.96 -6.43 7.66
CA TRP A 656 58.85 -5.44 8.73
C TRP A 656 59.76 -5.76 9.92
N LEU A 657 59.82 -7.02 10.37
CA LEU A 657 60.71 -7.45 11.47
C LEU A 657 62.20 -7.21 11.18
N GLN A 658 62.59 -7.19 9.91
CA GLN A 658 63.96 -6.89 9.47
C GLN A 658 64.22 -5.37 9.30
N SER A 659 63.17 -4.56 9.29
CA SER A 659 63.27 -3.10 9.15
C SER A 659 63.89 -2.44 10.39
N ASP A 660 64.44 -1.23 10.21
CA ASP A 660 64.92 -0.42 11.33
C ASP A 660 63.80 0.01 12.28
N TRP A 661 62.55 0.02 11.82
CA TRP A 661 61.39 0.40 12.62
C TRP A 661 61.03 -0.66 13.65
N ALA A 662 61.20 -1.95 13.34
CA ALA A 662 60.96 -3.03 14.29
C ALA A 662 61.94 -3.03 15.48
N ARG A 663 63.13 -2.42 15.32
CA ARG A 663 64.14 -2.30 16.38
C ARG A 663 63.95 -1.07 17.27
N LYS A 664 63.10 -0.12 16.85
CA LYS A 664 62.80 1.11 17.60
C LYS A 664 61.56 0.92 18.46
N GLN A 665 61.51 1.63 19.59
CA GLN A 665 60.31 1.69 20.42
C GLN A 665 59.49 2.93 20.04
N PRO A 666 58.24 2.77 19.53
CA PRO A 666 57.34 3.89 19.29
C PRO A 666 56.81 4.46 20.61
N ILE A 667 56.52 5.77 20.62
CA ILE A 667 55.81 6.46 21.71
C ILE A 667 54.32 6.09 21.70
N GLY A 668 53.77 5.87 20.50
CA GLY A 668 52.39 5.47 20.30
C GLY A 668 52.23 4.77 18.96
N VAL A 669 51.33 3.79 18.93
CA VAL A 669 50.92 3.01 17.75
C VAL A 669 49.42 3.15 17.63
N GLU A 670 48.90 3.28 16.40
CA GLU A 670 47.46 3.43 16.12
C GLU A 670 46.82 4.62 16.88
N VAL A 671 47.53 5.75 16.95
CA VAL A 671 47.13 6.95 17.69
C VAL A 671 45.97 7.65 16.97
N GLY A 672 44.76 7.52 17.51
CA GLY A 672 43.58 8.24 17.03
C GLY A 672 43.68 9.75 17.29
N PHE A 673 43.20 10.56 16.34
CA PHE A 673 43.09 12.01 16.51
C PHE A 673 41.79 12.56 15.93
N GLU A 674 41.35 13.67 16.52
CA GLU A 674 40.35 14.57 15.96
C GLU A 674 40.89 15.99 16.07
N THR A 675 40.87 16.73 14.96
CA THR A 675 41.36 18.12 14.92
C THR A 675 40.45 18.99 14.06
N VAL A 676 40.36 20.27 14.39
CA VAL A 676 39.53 21.24 13.64
C VAL A 676 40.43 22.04 12.71
N ILE A 677 40.08 22.07 11.43
CA ILE A 677 40.74 22.89 10.40
C ILE A 677 39.65 23.62 9.62
N ALA A 678 39.73 24.95 9.57
CA ALA A 678 38.77 25.81 8.86
C ALA A 678 37.29 25.56 9.23
N GLY A 679 37.00 25.16 10.48
CA GLY A 679 35.64 24.85 10.96
C GLY A 679 35.16 23.42 10.68
N THR A 680 35.94 22.60 9.95
CA THR A 680 35.64 21.19 9.68
C THR A 680 36.41 20.29 10.63
N VAL A 681 35.73 19.29 11.22
CA VAL A 681 36.39 18.29 12.08
C VAL A 681 37.01 17.22 11.18
N VAL A 682 38.31 17.05 11.27
CA VAL A 682 39.05 15.99 10.57
C VAL A 682 39.48 14.92 11.57
N ARG A 683 39.09 13.68 11.29
CA ARG A 683 39.47 12.50 12.08
C ARG A 683 40.41 11.58 11.31
N GLY A 684 41.32 10.94 12.03
CA GLY A 684 42.23 9.95 11.45
C GLY A 684 42.92 9.13 12.53
N ARG A 685 43.79 8.24 12.08
CA ARG A 685 44.59 7.39 12.95
C ARG A 685 46.01 7.37 12.43
N ILE A 686 46.96 7.66 13.30
CA ILE A 686 48.40 7.67 12.99
C ILE A 686 48.97 6.29 13.30
N ASP A 687 49.58 5.63 12.33
CA ASP A 687 50.06 4.25 12.51
C ASP A 687 51.12 4.15 13.61
N ALA A 688 52.16 5.00 13.58
CA ALA A 688 53.16 5.03 14.63
C ALA A 688 53.85 6.40 14.77
N VAL A 689 54.29 6.71 16.00
CA VAL A 689 55.09 7.91 16.30
C VAL A 689 56.34 7.52 17.07
N TYR A 690 57.49 8.03 16.66
CA TYR A 690 58.79 7.74 17.27
C TYR A 690 59.46 9.02 17.76
N GLU A 691 60.23 8.92 18.85
CA GLU A 691 61.15 9.99 19.28
C GLU A 691 62.53 9.75 18.67
N LEU A 692 63.03 10.68 17.88
CA LEU A 692 64.36 10.59 17.28
C LEU A 692 65.45 11.20 18.16
N ALA A 693 65.10 12.26 18.88
CA ALA A 693 65.94 12.94 19.85
C ALA A 693 65.00 13.65 20.85
N PRO A 694 65.46 14.03 22.05
CA PRO A 694 64.62 14.73 23.03
C PRO A 694 63.88 15.91 22.41
N GLY A 695 62.56 15.83 22.35
CA GLY A 695 61.69 16.87 21.78
C GLY A 695 61.61 16.91 20.23
N LYS A 696 62.14 15.90 19.52
CA LYS A 696 61.99 15.72 18.07
C LYS A 696 61.31 14.39 17.74
N PHE A 697 60.19 14.47 17.05
CA PHE A 697 59.31 13.33 16.77
C PHE A 697 59.25 13.03 15.27
N GLU A 698 59.07 11.76 14.90
CA GLU A 698 58.82 11.32 13.52
C GLU A 698 57.55 10.49 13.47
N VAL A 699 56.57 10.95 12.70
CA VAL A 699 55.33 10.23 12.40
C VAL A 699 55.56 9.30 11.21
N VAL A 700 55.20 8.03 11.37
CA VAL A 700 55.42 7.00 10.35
C VAL A 700 54.09 6.39 9.96
N ASP A 701 53.85 6.31 8.65
CA ASP A 701 52.74 5.58 8.05
C ASP A 701 53.28 4.37 7.28
N TRP A 702 52.78 3.18 7.62
CA TRP A 702 53.25 1.91 7.07
C TRP A 702 52.42 1.54 5.84
N LYS A 703 53.06 1.38 4.68
CA LYS A 703 52.39 1.02 3.42
C LYS A 703 52.76 -0.39 3.00
N THR A 704 51.75 -1.20 2.68
CA THR A 704 51.91 -2.56 2.14
C THR A 704 51.83 -2.60 0.60
N GLY A 705 51.67 -1.45 -0.05
CA GLY A 705 51.62 -1.29 -1.51
C GLY A 705 52.98 -0.97 -2.15
N LYS A 706 52.99 -0.69 -3.46
CA LYS A 706 54.19 -0.24 -4.19
C LYS A 706 54.59 1.18 -3.77
N VAL A 707 55.89 1.47 -3.82
CA VAL A 707 56.45 2.81 -3.61
C VAL A 707 55.83 3.78 -4.63
N LYS A 708 55.22 4.87 -4.14
CA LYS A 708 54.63 5.91 -4.98
C LYS A 708 55.70 6.92 -5.40
N SER A 709 55.60 7.47 -6.61
CA SER A 709 56.52 8.49 -7.13
C SER A 709 55.74 9.60 -7.87
N GLY A 710 56.38 10.76 -8.07
CA GLY A 710 55.77 11.88 -8.78
C GLY A 710 54.49 12.42 -8.13
N ASP A 711 53.47 12.68 -8.95
CA ASP A 711 52.20 13.28 -8.51
C ASP A 711 51.46 12.41 -7.46
N ASP A 712 51.55 11.08 -7.57
CA ASP A 712 50.95 10.14 -6.62
C ASP A 712 51.55 10.26 -5.21
N LEU A 713 52.84 10.59 -5.13
CA LEU A 713 53.51 10.84 -3.85
C LEU A 713 53.07 12.19 -3.27
N SER A 714 52.86 13.22 -4.11
CA SER A 714 52.39 14.54 -3.67
C SER A 714 50.95 14.51 -3.13
N VAL A 715 50.10 13.65 -3.69
CA VAL A 715 48.74 13.39 -3.20
C VAL A 715 48.81 12.62 -1.88
N ALA A 716 49.61 11.55 -1.82
CA ALA A 716 49.78 10.76 -0.60
C ALA A 716 50.37 11.59 0.55
N ALA A 717 51.29 12.51 0.27
CA ALA A 717 51.92 13.37 1.27
C ALA A 717 50.92 14.26 2.05
N LEU A 718 49.70 14.48 1.53
CA LEU A 718 48.62 15.14 2.29
C LEU A 718 48.28 14.37 3.57
N GLN A 719 48.27 13.04 3.51
CA GLN A 719 48.02 12.18 4.66
C GLN A 719 49.07 12.40 5.76
N LEU A 720 50.35 12.45 5.38
CA LEU A 720 51.46 12.73 6.31
C LEU A 720 51.42 14.15 6.86
N ALA A 721 51.07 15.15 6.04
CA ALA A 721 50.92 16.53 6.48
C ALA A 721 49.83 16.64 7.56
N MET A 722 48.70 15.97 7.34
CA MET A 722 47.61 15.89 8.32
C MET A 722 48.04 15.21 9.62
N TYR A 723 48.74 14.07 9.54
CA TYR A 723 49.21 13.35 10.73
C TYR A 723 50.23 14.16 11.53
N ARG A 724 51.21 14.76 10.84
CA ARG A 724 52.21 15.66 11.42
C ARG A 724 51.56 16.82 12.17
N MET A 725 50.62 17.50 11.52
CA MET A 725 49.92 18.63 12.11
C MET A 725 49.02 18.21 13.27
N ALA A 726 48.28 17.11 13.13
CA ALA A 726 47.41 16.60 14.19
C ALA A 726 48.21 16.23 15.44
N PHE A 727 49.33 15.53 15.28
CA PHE A 727 50.20 15.16 16.39
C PHE A 727 50.80 16.39 17.08
N ALA A 728 51.29 17.37 16.30
CA ALA A 728 51.85 18.62 16.82
C ALA A 728 50.80 19.42 17.63
N LYS A 729 49.58 19.58 17.11
CA LYS A 729 48.50 20.29 17.79
C LYS A 729 48.02 19.59 19.06
N LEU A 730 47.82 18.26 19.01
CA LEU A 730 47.35 17.50 20.16
C LEU A 730 48.35 17.50 21.33
N ASN A 731 49.65 17.51 21.04
CA ASN A 731 50.70 17.47 22.05
C ASN A 731 51.31 18.85 22.35
N ASN A 732 50.80 19.92 21.73
CA ASN A 732 51.29 21.29 21.87
C ASN A 732 52.80 21.43 21.55
N ILE A 733 53.24 20.81 20.46
CA ILE A 733 54.63 20.81 19.96
C ILE A 733 54.69 21.68 18.69
N ASP A 734 55.79 22.41 18.49
CA ASP A 734 56.04 23.09 17.22
C ASP A 734 56.13 22.07 16.07
N VAL A 735 55.34 22.28 15.01
CA VAL A 735 55.30 21.45 13.80
C VAL A 735 56.69 21.28 13.17
N ALA A 736 57.61 22.24 13.37
CA ALA A 736 59.01 22.13 12.93
C ALA A 736 59.78 20.98 13.59
N ASN A 737 59.36 20.53 14.78
CA ASN A 737 59.97 19.44 15.53
C ASN A 737 59.33 18.07 15.26
N VAL A 738 58.35 18.00 14.35
CA VAL A 738 57.69 16.75 13.94
C VAL A 738 57.99 16.49 12.47
N SER A 739 58.78 15.47 12.14
CA SER A 739 58.94 14.97 10.76
C SER A 739 57.90 13.91 10.43
N ALA A 740 57.72 13.57 9.15
CA ALA A 740 56.82 12.51 8.73
C ALA A 740 57.39 11.68 7.57
N ALA A 741 57.14 10.37 7.56
CA ALA A 741 57.68 9.44 6.59
C ALA A 741 56.69 8.33 6.22
N PHE A 742 56.77 7.85 4.98
CA PHE A 742 56.17 6.58 4.57
C PHE A 742 57.20 5.48 4.67
N HIS A 743 56.83 4.33 5.23
CA HIS A 743 57.65 3.13 5.17
C HIS A 743 56.94 2.04 4.36
N TYR A 744 57.50 1.72 3.20
CA TYR A 744 57.00 0.69 2.30
C TYR A 744 57.58 -0.65 2.69
N VAL A 745 56.75 -1.47 3.34
CA VAL A 745 57.17 -2.69 4.06
C VAL A 745 57.74 -3.73 3.11
N ALA A 746 57.12 -3.93 1.95
CA ALA A 746 57.53 -4.96 1.00
C ALA A 746 58.94 -4.69 0.41
N GLN A 747 59.31 -3.42 0.23
CA GLN A 747 60.61 -3.01 -0.29
C GLN A 747 61.61 -2.65 0.81
N ASN A 748 61.17 -2.66 2.08
CA ASN A 748 61.91 -2.16 3.23
C ASN A 748 62.50 -0.75 3.00
N GLU A 749 61.73 0.12 2.34
CA GLU A 749 62.17 1.46 1.92
C GLU A 749 61.40 2.53 2.70
N THR A 750 62.12 3.51 3.26
CA THR A 750 61.50 4.66 3.95
C THR A 750 61.64 5.92 3.10
N VAL A 751 60.51 6.45 2.64
CA VAL A 751 60.43 7.67 1.84
C VAL A 751 60.06 8.84 2.73
N ARG A 752 60.90 9.89 2.70
CA ARG A 752 60.68 11.16 3.42
C ARG A 752 60.40 12.26 2.40
N PRO A 753 59.14 12.67 2.19
CA PRO A 753 58.82 13.80 1.32
C PRO A 753 59.48 15.07 1.83
N ALA A 754 60.24 15.78 0.98
CA ALA A 754 60.88 17.04 1.33
C ALA A 754 59.85 18.17 1.51
N ASP A 755 58.81 18.18 0.67
CA ASP A 755 57.78 19.21 0.61
C ASP A 755 56.47 18.72 1.26
N ILE A 756 56.44 18.65 2.59
CA ILE A 756 55.21 18.36 3.35
C ILE A 756 54.38 19.65 3.46
N MET A 757 53.09 19.57 3.11
CA MET A 757 52.17 20.72 3.10
C MET A 757 52.09 21.43 4.47
N SER A 758 51.99 22.76 4.41
CA SER A 758 51.77 23.61 5.60
C SER A 758 50.30 23.63 6.02
N GLU A 759 50.03 24.10 7.24
CA GLU A 759 48.67 24.29 7.75
C GLU A 759 47.85 25.24 6.85
N ALA A 760 48.48 26.28 6.29
CA ALA A 760 47.81 27.19 5.35
C ALA A 760 47.38 26.48 4.06
N ALA A 761 48.24 25.62 3.51
CA ALA A 761 47.92 24.84 2.30
C ALA A 761 46.82 23.79 2.57
N LEU A 762 46.80 23.17 3.76
CA LEU A 762 45.73 22.25 4.16
C LEU A 762 44.40 23.00 4.35
N THR A 763 44.46 24.21 4.90
CA THR A 763 43.29 25.10 5.05
C THR A 763 42.74 25.51 3.70
N GLU A 764 43.59 25.82 2.73
CA GLU A 764 43.18 26.17 1.36
C GLU A 764 42.43 25.01 0.68
N ILE A 765 42.89 23.76 0.82
CA ILE A 765 42.19 22.59 0.25
C ILE A 765 40.80 22.40 0.86
N ILE A 766 40.66 22.64 2.18
CA ILE A 766 39.37 22.50 2.88
C ILE A 766 38.45 23.69 2.61
N SER A 767 39.00 24.89 2.35
CA SER A 767 38.26 26.14 2.14
C SER A 767 38.01 26.52 0.68
N ALA A 768 38.73 25.92 -0.28
CA ALA A 768 38.47 26.06 -1.73
C ALA A 768 37.11 25.47 -2.15
N ILE A 769 36.45 24.77 -1.22
CA ILE A 769 35.08 24.31 -1.36
C ILE A 769 34.17 25.47 -0.96
N PRO A 770 33.20 25.88 -1.80
CA PRO A 770 32.28 26.96 -1.46
C PRO A 770 31.60 26.66 -0.12
N GLN A 771 31.94 27.46 0.90
CA GLN A 771 31.18 27.54 2.13
C GLN A 771 29.81 28.13 1.77
N LEU A 772 28.78 27.45 2.26
CA LEU A 772 27.37 27.85 2.20
C LEU A 772 27.17 29.38 2.23
N GLN A 773 26.37 29.88 1.28
CA GLN A 773 25.28 30.79 1.62
C GLN A 773 23.96 30.06 1.41
#